data_AF-A0A521HTN2-F1
#
_entry.id   AF-A0A521HTN2-F1
#
_cell.length_a   1.000
_cell.length_b   1.000
_cell.length_c   1.000
_cell.angle_alpha   90.00
_cell.angle_beta   90.00
_cell.angle_gamma   90.00
#
_symmetry.space_group_name_H-M   'P 1'
#
loop_
_entity.id
_entity.type
_entity.pdbx_description
1 polymer ?
#
loop_
_entity_poly.entity_id
_entity_poly.type
_entity_poly.pdbx_seq_one_letter_code
_entity_poly.pdbx_strand_id
1 'polypeptide(L)'
;MKRPLLLLLLVVCATSAAQAAERVERSVMLLAGAHAGFQEVRYADDGSLKVHFEFNDRGRGPKLDALYRLDADGAPNAMEISGVDYLKAPVSESSSIKDGALSWKNASESETRTLSGPAFYLPLQAVPEDTVLLARALLKAPQQQLDLLPSGKASIRKLASIEVDGKNGKQVAELYAISGITLLPEMIWLDADQRFFASWSTWGGLVREGFEDSFAAIGKRQAEEESRLAATRAQQLTRKLDAPLLIRNVRVFDPPSGEVLDARSVLIDAGRIVSIGPVDVSSLEGVEEFDGGGHFLMPGLWDMHVHFSGGADGLLDLASGVTTVRDLANQEAALASMIASIEAGTDIGPRILRAGIIDGPGPFAGPTPVLVDTPEAAIAAVDKYAASGHVQIKIYSSVKPELVPVIVKAAHDKGLRVSGHVPAFMTARQFVEQGADEIQHINMLFLNFLFDKVQDTRTPARFTAVAEYGAALDLGSPPVRDFIGLLKDRNVVIDPTVSTFENMFLNRPGVPSPHDLAIVERMPTAWQRQVRSGGGGLDMKPGDESKFRDAYQNMVNMVGVLHRSGITLVAGTDDMAGMMLARELELYVEAGIPPLEVLRIATSTSAEVMRRGEEYGRIAPGYVADLILIDGDPTINMADIRRVKTTIRGDRLYDADALFHAVSVKPTATR
;
A
#
# COMPACT_ATOMS: atom_id res chain seq x y z
N MET A 1 -36.05 -50.20 83.98
CA MET A 1 -35.52 -48.86 83.66
C MET A 1 -34.08 -49.02 83.21
N LYS A 2 -33.79 -48.63 81.95
CA LYS A 2 -32.53 -48.92 81.23
C LYS A 2 -31.54 -47.75 81.37
N ARG A 3 -30.24 -48.08 81.48
CA ARG A 3 -29.07 -47.17 81.50
C ARG A 3 -28.90 -46.41 80.17
N PRO A 4 -28.31 -45.21 80.13
CA PRO A 4 -27.79 -44.62 78.90
C PRO A 4 -26.30 -44.95 78.68
N LEU A 5 -25.94 -45.11 77.42
CA LEU A 5 -24.60 -45.42 76.88
C LEU A 5 -24.11 -44.20 76.09
N LEU A 6 -22.82 -43.89 76.24
CA LEU A 6 -22.05 -42.84 75.56
C LEU A 6 -22.07 -43.01 74.03
N LEU A 7 -22.23 -41.92 73.27
CA LEU A 7 -21.99 -41.87 71.82
C LEU A 7 -20.71 -41.07 71.51
N LEU A 8 -19.83 -41.69 70.72
CA LEU A 8 -18.57 -41.15 70.22
C LEU A 8 -18.82 -40.32 68.94
N LEU A 9 -18.27 -39.11 68.85
CA LEU A 9 -18.25 -38.30 67.62
C LEU A 9 -17.11 -38.74 66.70
N LEU A 10 -17.41 -38.91 65.41
CA LEU A 10 -16.45 -39.07 64.32
C LEU A 10 -16.45 -37.78 63.49
N VAL A 11 -15.31 -37.07 63.48
CA VAL A 11 -15.07 -35.88 62.64
C VAL A 11 -14.46 -36.35 61.33
N VAL A 12 -15.11 -36.05 60.20
CA VAL A 12 -14.57 -36.24 58.85
C VAL A 12 -14.04 -34.89 58.37
N CYS A 13 -12.72 -34.78 58.21
CA CYS A 13 -12.08 -33.64 57.53
C CYS A 13 -12.20 -33.84 56.01
N ALA A 14 -13.00 -33.00 55.35
CA ALA A 14 -12.99 -32.87 53.89
C ALA A 14 -11.92 -31.85 53.50
N THR A 15 -10.87 -32.29 52.81
CA THR A 15 -9.92 -31.42 52.14
C THR A 15 -10.52 -30.99 50.80
N SER A 16 -10.97 -29.75 50.70
CA SER A 16 -11.32 -29.12 49.42
C SER A 16 -10.03 -28.80 48.66
N ALA A 17 -9.74 -29.55 47.59
CA ALA A 17 -8.80 -29.11 46.57
C ALA A 17 -9.40 -27.87 45.88
N ALA A 18 -8.77 -26.71 46.06
CA ALA A 18 -9.11 -25.52 45.31
C ALA A 18 -8.74 -25.76 43.83
N GLN A 19 -9.74 -25.86 42.96
CA GLN A 19 -9.54 -25.73 41.52
C GLN A 19 -9.05 -24.30 41.26
N ALA A 20 -7.81 -24.16 40.79
CA ALA A 20 -7.31 -22.89 40.27
C ALA A 20 -8.19 -22.51 39.07
N ALA A 21 -8.67 -21.26 39.04
CA ALA A 21 -9.57 -20.79 38.00
C ALA A 21 -8.78 -20.53 36.70
N GLU A 22 -9.26 -21.08 35.57
CA GLU A 22 -8.80 -20.74 34.22
C GLU A 22 -8.75 -19.21 34.07
N ARG A 23 -7.59 -18.65 33.69
CA ARG A 23 -7.46 -17.20 33.50
C ARG A 23 -7.98 -16.85 32.11
N VAL A 24 -8.96 -15.93 32.07
CA VAL A 24 -9.57 -15.43 30.83
C VAL A 24 -9.31 -13.93 30.69
N GLU A 25 -8.78 -13.52 29.56
CA GLU A 25 -8.57 -12.12 29.19
C GLU A 25 -9.43 -11.78 27.97
N ARG A 26 -10.16 -10.66 28.03
CA ARG A 26 -11.07 -10.24 26.95
C ARG A 26 -10.72 -8.84 26.45
N SER A 27 -10.83 -8.66 25.15
CA SER A 27 -10.68 -7.38 24.48
C SER A 27 -11.81 -7.17 23.49
N VAL A 28 -12.32 -5.95 23.42
CA VAL A 28 -13.41 -5.54 22.53
C VAL A 28 -12.81 -4.98 21.25
N MET A 29 -13.30 -5.43 20.10
CA MET A 29 -13.00 -4.83 18.80
C MET A 29 -13.93 -3.64 18.58
N LEU A 30 -13.36 -2.46 18.40
CA LEU A 30 -14.07 -1.23 18.07
C LEU A 30 -13.80 -0.85 16.61
N LEU A 31 -14.85 -0.69 15.81
CA LEU A 31 -14.81 -0.14 14.45
C LEU A 31 -15.65 1.13 14.42
N ALA A 32 -15.04 2.25 14.01
CA ALA A 32 -15.69 3.57 14.06
C ALA A 32 -16.38 3.87 15.42
N GLY A 33 -15.78 3.40 16.52
CA GLY A 33 -16.30 3.56 17.89
C GLY A 33 -17.42 2.58 18.29
N ALA A 34 -17.89 1.73 17.38
CA ALA A 34 -18.91 0.71 17.67
C ALA A 34 -18.28 -0.65 17.97
N HIS A 35 -18.93 -1.41 18.87
CA HIS A 35 -18.57 -2.80 19.14
C HIS A 35 -18.81 -3.65 17.89
N ALA A 36 -17.74 -4.21 17.34
CA ALA A 36 -17.79 -4.99 16.09
C ALA A 36 -17.36 -6.45 16.27
N GLY A 37 -16.83 -6.80 17.45
CA GLY A 37 -16.24 -8.11 17.70
C GLY A 37 -15.44 -8.14 18.99
N PHE A 38 -14.65 -9.18 19.18
CA PHE A 38 -13.82 -9.36 20.37
C PHE A 38 -12.67 -10.34 20.14
N GLN A 39 -11.70 -10.28 21.04
CA GLN A 39 -10.76 -11.36 21.30
C GLN A 39 -10.99 -11.91 22.71
N GLU A 40 -10.98 -13.22 22.86
CA GLU A 40 -10.93 -13.91 24.14
C GLU A 40 -9.68 -14.81 24.18
N VAL A 41 -8.89 -14.67 25.25
CA VAL A 41 -7.66 -15.43 25.47
C VAL A 41 -7.81 -16.23 26.75
N ARG A 42 -7.64 -17.55 26.67
CA ARG A 42 -7.75 -18.49 27.79
C ARG A 42 -6.43 -19.17 28.04
N TYR A 43 -5.91 -19.03 29.25
CA TYR A 43 -4.68 -19.66 29.70
C TYR A 43 -5.03 -20.92 30.50
N ALA A 44 -4.55 -22.06 30.03
CA ALA A 44 -4.75 -23.35 30.69
C ALA A 44 -3.57 -23.72 31.61
N ASP A 45 -3.85 -24.55 32.61
CA ASP A 45 -2.85 -25.01 33.59
C ASP A 45 -1.74 -25.86 32.97
N ASP A 46 -1.98 -26.47 31.81
CA ASP A 46 -1.00 -27.27 31.07
C ASP A 46 -0.02 -26.41 30.23
N GLY A 47 -0.09 -25.08 30.37
CA GLY A 47 0.72 -24.13 29.62
C GLY A 47 0.21 -23.87 28.19
N SER A 48 -0.94 -24.43 27.81
CA SER A 48 -1.59 -24.11 26.54
C SER A 48 -2.37 -22.79 26.61
N LEU A 49 -2.47 -22.14 25.45
CA LEU A 49 -3.16 -20.87 25.26
C LEU A 49 -4.19 -21.05 24.14
N LYS A 50 -5.45 -20.72 24.42
CA LYS A 50 -6.52 -20.72 23.42
C LYS A 50 -6.97 -19.30 23.16
N VAL A 51 -7.10 -18.94 21.90
CA VAL A 51 -7.53 -17.62 21.46
C VAL A 51 -8.72 -17.77 20.53
N HIS A 52 -9.80 -17.05 20.81
CA HIS A 52 -10.88 -16.81 19.85
C HIS A 52 -10.84 -15.35 19.43
N PHE A 53 -10.82 -15.08 18.13
CA PHE A 53 -10.88 -13.73 17.60
C PHE A 53 -11.91 -13.64 16.48
N GLU A 54 -12.87 -12.73 16.61
CA GLU A 54 -13.82 -12.45 15.54
C GLU A 54 -14.22 -10.98 15.51
N PHE A 55 -14.50 -10.46 14.31
CA PHE A 55 -15.27 -9.23 14.13
C PHE A 55 -16.06 -9.24 12.83
N ASN A 56 -17.06 -8.35 12.75
CA ASN A 56 -17.86 -8.14 11.56
C ASN A 56 -17.72 -6.71 11.04
N ASP A 57 -17.21 -6.55 9.82
CA ASP A 57 -17.31 -5.32 9.04
C ASP A 57 -18.24 -5.55 7.84
N ARG A 58 -19.52 -5.17 7.98
CA ARG A 58 -20.51 -5.19 6.89
C ARG A 58 -20.56 -6.53 6.15
N GLY A 59 -20.56 -7.64 6.88
CA GLY A 59 -20.60 -9.01 6.34
C GLY A 59 -19.23 -9.65 6.06
N ARG A 60 -18.14 -8.91 6.22
CA ARG A 60 -16.74 -9.38 6.18
C ARG A 60 -16.15 -9.47 7.59
N GLY A 61 -14.93 -9.95 7.71
CA GLY A 61 -14.17 -10.02 8.96
C GLY A 61 -13.77 -11.45 9.36
N PRO A 62 -12.64 -11.62 10.05
CA PRO A 62 -12.15 -12.92 10.45
C PRO A 62 -13.04 -13.53 11.55
N LYS A 63 -13.01 -14.85 11.62
CA LYS A 63 -13.45 -15.65 12.77
C LYS A 63 -12.46 -16.79 12.90
N LEU A 64 -11.53 -16.64 13.83
CA LEU A 64 -10.36 -17.49 13.97
C LEU A 64 -10.29 -18.06 15.40
N ASP A 65 -9.98 -19.34 15.47
CA ASP A 65 -9.62 -20.05 16.68
C ASP A 65 -8.15 -20.45 16.58
N ALA A 66 -7.35 -20.07 17.57
CA ALA A 66 -5.94 -20.40 17.67
C ALA A 66 -5.63 -21.17 18.96
N LEU A 67 -4.80 -22.20 18.87
CA LEU A 67 -4.28 -22.98 19.98
C LEU A 67 -2.76 -22.94 19.94
N TYR A 68 -2.14 -22.47 21.03
CA TYR A 68 -0.69 -22.46 21.19
C TYR A 68 -0.26 -23.39 22.32
N ARG A 69 0.91 -24.00 22.14
CA ARG A 69 1.71 -24.56 23.23
C ARG A 69 2.93 -23.69 23.39
N LEU A 70 3.12 -23.15 24.59
CA LEU A 70 4.24 -22.29 24.91
C LEU A 70 5.38 -23.11 25.53
N ASP A 71 6.62 -22.70 25.28
CA ASP A 71 7.78 -23.21 26.01
C ASP A 71 7.94 -22.52 27.38
N ALA A 72 9.01 -22.88 28.09
CA ALA A 72 9.30 -22.32 29.42
C ALA A 72 9.55 -20.80 29.41
N ASP A 73 9.97 -20.24 28.27
CA ASP A 73 10.20 -18.82 28.09
C ASP A 73 8.94 -18.09 27.60
N GLY A 74 7.84 -18.81 27.39
CA GLY A 74 6.56 -18.29 26.93
C GLY A 74 6.48 -18.06 25.41
N ALA A 75 7.44 -18.59 24.64
CA ALA A 75 7.42 -18.53 23.19
C ALA A 75 6.63 -19.73 22.60
N PRO A 76 5.91 -19.56 21.47
CA PRO A 76 5.18 -20.66 20.85
C PRO A 76 6.12 -21.74 20.31
N ASN A 77 5.97 -22.98 20.78
CA ASN A 77 6.64 -24.14 20.19
C ASN A 77 5.69 -24.97 19.30
N ALA A 78 4.38 -24.77 19.42
CA ALA A 78 3.39 -25.29 18.50
C ALA A 78 2.20 -24.32 18.42
N MET A 79 1.59 -24.25 17.24
CA MET A 79 0.43 -23.42 16.94
C MET A 79 -0.49 -24.16 15.98
N GLU A 80 -1.80 -24.01 16.19
CA GLU A 80 -2.85 -24.39 15.25
C GLU A 80 -3.82 -23.23 15.13
N ILE A 81 -4.11 -22.77 13.91
CA ILE A 81 -5.10 -21.73 13.60
C ILE A 81 -6.13 -22.30 12.63
N SER A 82 -7.40 -22.09 12.91
CA SER A 82 -8.50 -22.50 12.04
C SER A 82 -9.63 -21.47 12.02
N GLY A 83 -10.47 -21.51 10.98
CA GLY A 83 -11.65 -20.67 10.90
C GLY A 83 -11.81 -20.04 9.51
N VAL A 84 -12.09 -18.75 9.47
CA VAL A 84 -12.18 -17.99 8.21
C VAL A 84 -11.48 -16.64 8.30
N ASP A 85 -10.90 -16.21 7.19
CA ASP A 85 -10.23 -14.92 7.08
C ASP A 85 -11.23 -13.74 6.92
N TYR A 86 -10.70 -12.55 6.66
CA TYR A 86 -11.49 -11.35 6.42
C TYR A 86 -12.53 -11.49 5.29
N LEU A 87 -12.18 -12.18 4.20
CA LEU A 87 -13.04 -12.41 3.04
C LEU A 87 -13.88 -13.70 3.15
N LYS A 88 -13.87 -14.35 4.32
CA LYS A 88 -14.57 -15.60 4.63
C LYS A 88 -13.97 -16.83 3.94
N ALA A 89 -12.75 -16.76 3.44
CA ALA A 89 -12.04 -17.92 2.94
C ALA A 89 -11.63 -18.83 4.12
N PRO A 90 -11.71 -20.17 3.97
CA PRO A 90 -11.30 -21.09 5.03
C PRO A 90 -9.81 -20.92 5.39
N VAL A 91 -9.53 -20.89 6.69
CA VAL A 91 -8.17 -20.84 7.25
C VAL A 91 -7.86 -22.17 7.94
N SER A 92 -6.69 -22.71 7.61
CA SER A 92 -6.07 -23.82 8.33
C SER A 92 -4.56 -23.64 8.26
N GLU A 93 -3.95 -23.41 9.41
CA GLU A 93 -2.52 -23.21 9.53
C GLU A 93 -2.00 -23.91 10.79
N SER A 94 -0.84 -24.55 10.70
CA SER A 94 -0.19 -25.13 11.87
C SER A 94 1.32 -24.99 11.79
N SER A 95 1.95 -24.89 12.95
CA SER A 95 3.41 -24.93 13.09
C SER A 95 3.82 -25.73 14.32
N SER A 96 4.99 -26.34 14.28
CA SER A 96 5.57 -27.04 15.43
C SER A 96 7.08 -27.10 15.35
N ILE A 97 7.73 -26.98 16.51
CA ILE A 97 9.17 -27.17 16.67
C ILE A 97 9.41 -28.57 17.22
N LYS A 98 10.21 -29.35 16.50
CA LYS A 98 10.64 -30.69 16.93
C LYS A 98 12.10 -30.92 16.53
N ASP A 99 12.90 -31.46 17.45
CA ASP A 99 14.30 -31.82 17.21
C ASP A 99 15.14 -30.66 16.61
N GLY A 100 14.86 -29.41 17.04
CA GLY A 100 15.55 -28.21 16.55
C GLY A 100 15.12 -27.72 15.17
N ALA A 101 14.06 -28.29 14.59
CA ALA A 101 13.48 -27.84 13.32
C ALA A 101 12.05 -27.33 13.52
N LEU A 102 11.71 -26.20 12.87
CA LEU A 102 10.35 -25.71 12.76
C LEU A 102 9.73 -26.26 11.47
N SER A 103 8.59 -26.91 11.59
CA SER A 103 7.72 -27.30 10.47
C SER A 103 6.45 -26.48 10.50
N TRP A 104 5.99 -25.99 9.35
CA TRP A 104 4.68 -25.33 9.23
C TRP A 104 3.95 -25.73 7.96
N LYS A 105 2.62 -25.62 8.01
CA LYS A 105 1.73 -25.92 6.89
C LYS A 105 0.54 -24.96 6.90
N ASN A 106 0.23 -24.39 5.75
CA ASN A 106 -0.97 -23.60 5.49
C ASN A 106 -1.43 -23.83 4.03
N ALA A 107 -2.35 -22.99 3.54
CA ALA A 107 -2.87 -23.10 2.17
C ALA A 107 -1.82 -22.81 1.08
N SER A 108 -0.72 -22.13 1.42
CA SER A 108 0.30 -21.66 0.47
C SER A 108 1.66 -22.32 0.67
N GLU A 109 1.95 -22.80 1.88
CA GLU A 109 3.28 -23.26 2.31
C GLU A 109 3.18 -24.62 3.03
N SER A 110 4.19 -25.47 2.84
CA SER A 110 4.36 -26.72 3.56
C SER A 110 5.86 -27.00 3.67
N GLU A 111 6.50 -26.42 4.68
CA GLU A 111 7.96 -26.37 4.80
C GLU A 111 8.46 -26.90 6.14
N THR A 112 9.76 -27.21 6.19
CA THR A 112 10.49 -27.53 7.41
C THR A 112 11.87 -26.90 7.33
N ARG A 113 12.28 -26.20 8.39
CA ARG A 113 13.58 -25.53 8.46
C ARG A 113 14.25 -25.78 9.80
N THR A 114 15.54 -26.13 9.74
CA THR A 114 16.39 -26.22 10.93
C THR A 114 16.63 -24.84 11.50
N LEU A 115 16.48 -24.70 12.81
CA LEU A 115 16.72 -23.45 13.53
C LEU A 115 18.21 -23.32 13.87
N SER A 116 18.79 -22.17 13.57
CA SER A 116 20.17 -21.82 13.98
C SER A 116 20.24 -21.14 15.34
N GLY A 117 19.09 -20.78 15.93
CA GLY A 117 18.96 -20.08 17.20
C GLY A 117 17.49 -19.76 17.52
N PRO A 118 17.22 -18.96 18.57
CA PRO A 118 15.88 -18.50 18.90
C PRO A 118 15.25 -17.72 17.73
N ALA A 119 14.02 -18.10 17.36
CA ALA A 119 13.29 -17.46 16.28
C ALA A 119 11.79 -17.47 16.60
N PHE A 120 11.04 -16.55 15.99
CA PHE A 120 9.59 -16.46 16.12
C PHE A 120 8.92 -16.75 14.79
N TYR A 121 7.99 -17.71 14.76
CA TYR A 121 7.19 -18.00 13.59
C TYR A 121 6.07 -16.97 13.46
N LEU A 122 6.01 -16.26 12.32
CA LEU A 122 4.90 -15.39 12.00
C LEU A 122 3.85 -16.17 11.20
N PRO A 123 2.62 -16.34 11.70
CA PRO A 123 1.56 -17.01 10.94
C PRO A 123 1.16 -16.21 9.69
N LEU A 124 0.54 -16.89 8.73
CA LEU A 124 0.00 -16.27 7.51
C LEU A 124 -1.29 -15.53 7.84
N GLN A 125 -2.09 -16.10 8.75
CA GLN A 125 -3.34 -15.54 9.24
C GLN A 125 -3.25 -15.39 10.76
N ALA A 126 -2.67 -14.27 11.22
CA ALA A 126 -2.44 -13.99 12.63
C ALA A 126 -3.74 -13.61 13.37
N VAL A 127 -3.82 -13.98 14.64
CA VAL A 127 -4.73 -13.37 15.62
C VAL A 127 -3.98 -12.27 16.40
N PRO A 128 -4.67 -11.27 16.98
CA PRO A 128 -3.99 -10.19 17.69
C PRO A 128 -3.06 -10.63 18.83
N GLU A 129 -3.31 -11.79 19.44
CA GLU A 129 -2.44 -12.37 20.46
C GLU A 129 -1.03 -12.76 19.91
N ASP A 130 -0.86 -13.01 18.61
CA ASP A 130 0.46 -13.27 18.01
C ASP A 130 1.42 -12.09 18.21
N THR A 131 0.93 -10.85 18.07
CA THR A 131 1.74 -9.64 18.31
C THR A 131 2.13 -9.52 19.79
N VAL A 132 1.28 -9.96 20.73
CA VAL A 132 1.58 -9.98 22.17
C VAL A 132 2.67 -11.00 22.49
N LEU A 133 2.55 -12.21 21.93
CA LEU A 133 3.53 -13.28 22.09
C LEU A 133 4.88 -12.86 21.51
N LEU A 134 4.89 -12.23 20.34
CA LEU A 134 6.10 -11.69 19.74
C LEU A 134 6.70 -10.56 20.59
N ALA A 135 5.88 -9.64 21.10
CA ALA A 135 6.36 -8.54 21.95
C ALA A 135 7.05 -9.07 23.21
N ARG A 136 6.45 -10.06 23.89
CA ARG A 136 7.03 -10.73 25.07
C ARG A 136 8.34 -11.44 24.73
N ALA A 137 8.37 -12.18 23.62
CA ALA A 137 9.57 -12.87 23.17
C ALA A 137 10.70 -11.86 22.89
N LEU A 138 10.40 -10.77 22.19
CA LEU A 138 11.35 -9.70 21.89
C LEU A 138 11.86 -9.00 23.16
N LEU A 139 11.00 -8.70 24.14
CA LEU A 139 11.42 -8.03 25.38
C LEU A 139 12.38 -8.89 26.22
N LYS A 140 12.31 -10.22 26.09
CA LYS A 140 13.23 -11.16 26.74
C LYS A 140 14.50 -11.43 25.91
N ALA A 141 14.45 -11.19 24.61
CA ALA A 141 15.53 -11.51 23.70
C ALA A 141 16.77 -10.59 23.90
N PRO A 142 17.98 -11.11 23.67
CA PRO A 142 19.18 -10.29 23.61
C PRO A 142 19.01 -9.11 22.64
N GLN A 143 19.43 -7.92 23.06
CA GLN A 143 19.30 -6.67 22.30
C GLN A 143 17.86 -6.34 21.87
N GLN A 144 16.85 -7.00 22.45
CA GLN A 144 15.44 -6.86 22.08
C GLN A 144 15.18 -7.18 20.60
N GLN A 145 15.86 -8.19 20.07
CA GLN A 145 15.80 -8.62 18.67
C GLN A 145 15.66 -10.14 18.52
N LEU A 146 14.87 -10.59 17.54
CA LEU A 146 14.71 -12.01 17.20
C LEU A 146 14.67 -12.21 15.69
N ASP A 147 15.16 -13.37 15.24
CA ASP A 147 14.93 -13.83 13.88
C ASP A 147 13.44 -14.19 13.70
N LEU A 148 12.89 -13.83 12.55
CA LEU A 148 11.54 -14.17 12.14
C LEU A 148 11.56 -15.33 11.15
N LEU A 149 10.54 -16.17 11.21
CA LEU A 149 10.31 -17.23 10.23
C LEU A 149 9.01 -16.93 9.47
N PRO A 150 9.01 -17.09 8.13
CA PRO A 150 10.04 -17.74 7.31
C PRO A 150 11.27 -16.87 6.96
N SER A 151 11.24 -15.57 7.22
CA SER A 151 12.36 -14.68 6.90
C SER A 151 12.32 -13.43 7.78
N GLY A 152 13.43 -12.68 7.82
CA GLY A 152 13.48 -11.36 8.46
C GLY A 152 13.93 -11.39 9.92
N LYS A 153 13.89 -10.21 10.55
CA LYS A 153 14.18 -10.00 11.97
C LYS A 153 13.21 -8.97 12.52
N ALA A 154 12.79 -9.14 13.77
CA ALA A 154 12.00 -8.15 14.49
C ALA A 154 12.82 -7.50 15.60
N SER A 155 12.45 -6.28 15.94
CA SER A 155 12.95 -5.57 17.12
C SER A 155 11.82 -4.84 17.83
N ILE A 156 11.91 -4.68 19.15
CA ILE A 156 10.94 -3.91 19.93
C ILE A 156 11.59 -2.74 20.65
N ARG A 157 10.86 -1.64 20.81
CA ARG A 157 11.24 -0.53 21.70
C ARG A 157 10.02 0.09 22.35
N LYS A 158 10.15 0.49 23.62
CA LYS A 158 9.13 1.28 24.32
C LYS A 158 9.16 2.72 23.82
N LEU A 159 7.98 3.30 23.57
CA LEU A 159 7.84 4.68 23.12
C LEU A 159 7.28 5.59 24.21
N ALA A 160 6.24 5.12 24.90
CA ALA A 160 5.41 5.95 25.74
C ALA A 160 4.69 5.14 26.82
N SER A 161 4.07 5.87 27.74
CA SER A 161 3.04 5.33 28.62
C SER A 161 1.91 6.35 28.81
N ILE A 162 0.76 5.86 29.25
CA ILE A 162 -0.42 6.65 29.62
C ILE A 162 -1.13 5.96 30.80
N GLU A 163 -1.65 6.74 31.74
CA GLU A 163 -2.61 6.26 32.74
C GLU A 163 -4.01 6.49 32.19
N VAL A 164 -4.83 5.45 32.18
CA VAL A 164 -6.20 5.48 31.66
C VAL A 164 -7.19 4.97 32.70
N ASP A 165 -8.39 5.56 32.67
CA ASP A 165 -9.51 5.13 33.50
C ASP A 165 -10.22 3.94 32.85
N GLY A 166 -10.56 2.94 33.66
CA GLY A 166 -11.40 1.82 33.27
C GLY A 166 -12.49 1.55 34.31
N LYS A 167 -13.44 0.68 33.96
CA LYS A 167 -14.60 0.33 34.82
C LYS A 167 -14.19 -0.18 36.22
N ASN A 168 -13.02 -0.80 36.33
CA ASN A 168 -12.49 -1.38 37.57
C ASN A 168 -11.32 -0.59 38.18
N GLY A 169 -11.12 0.66 37.75
CA GLY A 169 -10.06 1.54 38.23
C GLY A 169 -9.06 1.95 37.15
N LYS A 170 -8.05 2.69 37.58
CA LYS A 170 -6.99 3.22 36.72
C LYS A 170 -5.95 2.16 36.40
N GLN A 171 -5.41 2.20 35.18
CA GLN A 171 -4.32 1.33 34.78
C GLN A 171 -3.32 2.08 33.90
N VAL A 172 -2.03 1.75 34.05
CA VAL A 172 -0.98 2.22 33.15
C VAL A 172 -0.90 1.29 31.95
N ALA A 173 -0.91 1.89 30.76
CA ALA A 173 -0.66 1.25 29.49
C ALA A 173 0.64 1.81 28.89
N GLU A 174 1.43 0.93 28.28
CA GLU A 174 2.75 1.22 27.74
C GLU A 174 2.77 0.92 26.24
N LEU A 175 3.14 1.91 25.44
CA LEU A 175 3.23 1.78 23.99
C LEU A 175 4.59 1.24 23.59
N TYR A 176 4.57 0.19 22.79
CA TYR A 176 5.73 -0.40 22.15
C TYR A 176 5.60 -0.32 20.63
N ALA A 177 6.73 -0.12 19.96
CA ALA A 177 6.86 -0.21 18.51
C ALA A 177 7.66 -1.46 18.16
N ILE A 178 7.10 -2.32 17.30
CA ILE A 178 7.75 -3.51 16.78
C ILE A 178 8.12 -3.28 15.31
N SER A 179 9.40 -3.30 14.99
CA SER A 179 9.91 -3.04 13.63
C SER A 179 10.31 -4.33 12.93
N GLY A 180 10.25 -4.36 11.59
CA GLY A 180 10.71 -5.49 10.75
C GLY A 180 9.62 -6.49 10.33
N ILE A 181 8.38 -6.32 10.81
CA ILE A 181 7.23 -7.16 10.43
C ILE A 181 6.53 -6.61 9.19
N THR A 182 6.24 -5.31 9.21
CA THR A 182 5.64 -4.53 8.12
C THR A 182 6.55 -3.36 7.75
N LEU A 183 6.10 -2.46 6.86
CA LEU A 183 6.90 -1.34 6.35
C LEU A 183 7.30 -0.39 7.48
N LEU A 184 6.32 0.10 8.24
CA LEU A 184 6.56 0.90 9.44
C LEU A 184 6.43 0.06 10.71
N PRO A 185 6.93 0.54 11.86
CA PRO A 185 6.76 -0.19 13.11
C PRO A 185 5.28 -0.39 13.47
N GLU A 186 4.91 -1.63 13.80
CA GLU A 186 3.60 -1.97 14.35
C GLU A 186 3.51 -1.52 15.81
N MET A 187 2.39 -0.91 16.19
CA MET A 187 2.18 -0.34 17.52
C MET A 187 1.33 -1.27 18.38
N ILE A 188 1.78 -1.54 19.60
CA ILE A 188 1.03 -2.32 20.58
C ILE A 188 1.10 -1.69 21.96
N TRP A 189 -0.04 -1.63 22.65
CA TRP A 189 -0.13 -1.22 24.04
C TRP A 189 -0.18 -2.45 24.93
N LEU A 190 0.74 -2.51 25.90
CA LEU A 190 0.81 -3.55 26.92
C LEU A 190 0.66 -2.94 28.31
N ASP A 191 0.21 -3.71 29.28
CA ASP A 191 0.28 -3.30 30.69
C ASP A 191 1.64 -3.63 31.32
N ALA A 192 1.79 -3.31 32.61
CA ALA A 192 3.02 -3.55 33.36
C ALA A 192 3.43 -5.04 33.44
N ASP A 193 2.46 -5.96 33.28
CA ASP A 193 2.69 -7.41 33.24
C ASP A 193 2.86 -7.92 31.79
N GLN A 194 3.07 -7.01 30.83
CA GLN A 194 3.19 -7.29 29.40
C GLN A 194 1.97 -8.01 28.83
N ARG A 195 0.76 -7.75 29.35
CA ARG A 195 -0.50 -8.26 28.80
C ARG A 195 -1.11 -7.29 27.83
N PHE A 196 -1.83 -7.80 26.83
CA PHE A 196 -2.50 -6.99 25.84
C PHE A 196 -3.37 -5.92 26.50
N PHE A 197 -3.16 -4.67 26.12
CA PHE A 197 -3.98 -3.55 26.61
C PHE A 197 -4.80 -2.95 25.47
N ALA A 198 -4.15 -2.58 24.37
CA ALA A 198 -4.81 -2.07 23.18
C ALA A 198 -3.97 -2.22 21.91
N SER A 199 -4.64 -2.25 20.77
CA SER A 199 -4.09 -1.96 19.45
C SER A 199 -4.99 -0.89 18.83
N TRP A 200 -4.39 0.12 18.21
CA TRP A 200 -5.15 1.26 17.69
C TRP A 200 -4.72 1.60 16.27
N SER A 201 -5.71 1.98 15.45
CA SER A 201 -5.57 2.61 14.16
C SER A 201 -6.68 3.64 13.97
N THR A 202 -6.58 4.44 12.91
CA THR A 202 -7.62 5.42 12.54
C THR A 202 -8.94 4.77 12.12
N TRP A 203 -8.94 3.51 11.69
CA TRP A 203 -10.13 2.75 11.30
C TRP A 203 -10.80 2.04 12.50
N GLY A 204 -10.01 1.64 13.48
CA GLY A 204 -10.46 0.92 14.66
C GLY A 204 -9.34 0.20 15.39
N GLY A 205 -9.69 -0.75 16.26
CA GLY A 205 -8.71 -1.59 16.96
C GLY A 205 -9.30 -2.33 18.14
N LEU A 206 -8.44 -3.03 18.88
CA LEU A 206 -8.84 -3.76 20.07
C LEU A 206 -8.46 -2.99 21.33
N VAL A 207 -9.30 -3.07 22.35
CA VAL A 207 -9.01 -2.54 23.68
C VAL A 207 -9.50 -3.52 24.73
N ARG A 208 -8.74 -3.66 25.81
CA ARG A 208 -9.12 -4.50 26.95
C ARG A 208 -10.54 -4.18 27.42
N GLU A 209 -11.33 -5.22 27.68
CA GLU A 209 -12.70 -5.08 28.17
C GLU A 209 -12.74 -4.21 29.44
N GLY A 210 -13.63 -3.21 29.46
CA GLY A 210 -13.73 -2.24 30.53
C GLY A 210 -12.91 -0.96 30.36
N PHE A 211 -12.15 -0.81 29.28
CA PHE A 211 -11.39 0.41 28.93
C PHE A 211 -11.85 1.05 27.61
N GLU A 212 -13.04 0.70 27.12
CA GLU A 212 -13.56 1.17 25.82
C GLU A 212 -13.63 2.71 25.75
N ASP A 213 -14.04 3.37 26.84
CA ASP A 213 -14.14 4.83 26.93
C ASP A 213 -12.76 5.53 26.85
N SER A 214 -11.69 4.81 27.15
CA SER A 214 -10.31 5.32 27.09
C SER A 214 -9.65 5.14 25.71
N PHE A 215 -10.31 4.45 24.77
CA PHE A 215 -9.73 4.13 23.46
C PHE A 215 -9.31 5.37 22.65
N ALA A 216 -10.09 6.44 22.72
CA ALA A 216 -9.75 7.71 22.05
C ALA A 216 -8.50 8.38 22.64
N ALA A 217 -8.31 8.33 23.96
CA ALA A 217 -7.14 8.90 24.62
C ALA A 217 -5.86 8.11 24.29
N ILE A 218 -5.97 6.78 24.25
CA ILE A 218 -4.89 5.88 23.81
C ILE A 218 -4.49 6.20 22.36
N GLY A 219 -5.48 6.28 21.47
CA GLY A 219 -5.25 6.60 20.06
C GLY A 219 -4.57 7.96 19.85
N LYS A 220 -5.05 9.00 20.55
CA LYS A 220 -4.41 10.32 20.52
C LYS A 220 -2.94 10.25 20.94
N ARG A 221 -2.64 9.57 22.05
CA ARG A 221 -1.28 9.43 22.55
C ARG A 221 -0.37 8.67 21.58
N GLN A 222 -0.89 7.64 20.89
CA GLN A 222 -0.16 6.92 19.86
C GLN A 222 0.11 7.80 18.64
N ALA A 223 -0.89 8.51 18.14
CA ALA A 223 -0.74 9.42 17.00
C ALA A 223 0.30 10.53 17.25
N GLU A 224 0.41 11.01 18.49
CA GLU A 224 1.48 11.94 18.91
C GLU A 224 2.88 11.32 18.77
N GLU A 225 3.08 10.05 19.14
CA GLU A 225 4.36 9.36 18.91
C GLU A 225 4.62 9.12 17.43
N GLU A 226 3.63 8.65 16.67
CA GLU A 226 3.76 8.40 15.24
C GLU A 226 4.18 9.69 14.50
N SER A 227 3.55 10.81 14.84
CA SER A 227 3.91 12.14 14.31
C SER A 227 5.35 12.53 14.70
N ARG A 228 5.75 12.31 15.95
CA ARG A 228 7.12 12.58 16.41
C ARG A 228 8.16 11.72 15.69
N LEU A 229 7.85 10.45 15.43
CA LEU A 229 8.71 9.53 14.69
C LEU A 229 8.80 9.92 13.22
N ALA A 230 7.70 10.34 12.58
CA ALA A 230 7.71 10.88 11.23
C ALA A 230 8.62 12.11 11.13
N ALA A 231 8.45 13.09 12.02
CA ALA A 231 9.28 14.30 12.04
C ALA A 231 10.77 13.99 12.28
N THR A 232 11.07 13.04 13.18
CA THR A 232 12.46 12.60 13.43
C THR A 232 13.07 11.98 12.17
N ARG A 233 12.34 11.09 11.47
CA ARG A 233 12.79 10.52 10.20
C ARG A 233 12.97 11.58 9.13
N ALA A 234 12.03 12.51 9.02
CA ALA A 234 12.10 13.61 8.06
C ALA A 234 13.37 14.45 8.26
N GLN A 235 13.70 14.80 9.51
CA GLN A 235 14.92 15.52 9.86
C GLN A 235 16.20 14.72 9.55
N GLN A 236 16.19 13.39 9.75
CA GLN A 236 17.36 12.54 9.57
C GLN A 236 17.63 12.17 8.11
N LEU A 237 16.58 11.99 7.31
CA LEU A 237 16.67 11.43 5.96
C LEU A 237 16.51 12.46 4.86
N THR A 238 16.16 13.71 5.19
CA THR A 238 16.09 14.81 4.22
C THR A 238 17.35 15.66 4.30
N ARG A 239 18.13 15.70 3.23
CA ARG A 239 19.17 16.73 3.07
C ARG A 239 18.58 17.90 2.28
N LYS A 240 18.34 19.02 2.96
CA LYS A 240 17.96 20.26 2.28
C LYS A 240 19.19 20.92 1.67
N LEU A 241 19.06 21.48 0.46
CA LEU A 241 20.09 22.28 -0.18
C LEU A 241 20.07 23.71 0.38
N ASP A 242 21.11 24.08 1.10
CA ASP A 242 21.31 25.43 1.63
C ASP A 242 22.26 26.29 0.77
N ALA A 243 22.86 25.67 -0.26
CA ALA A 243 23.71 26.30 -1.27
C ALA A 243 23.45 25.64 -2.64
N PRO A 244 23.87 26.27 -3.77
CA PRO A 244 23.80 25.62 -5.08
C PRO A 244 24.56 24.29 -5.09
N LEU A 245 24.05 23.30 -5.81
CA LEU A 245 24.62 21.97 -5.96
C LEU A 245 25.05 21.71 -7.40
N LEU A 246 26.33 21.40 -7.60
CA LEU A 246 26.87 20.92 -8.87
C LEU A 246 26.97 19.38 -8.83
N ILE A 247 26.07 18.71 -9.54
CA ILE A 247 26.11 17.27 -9.79
C ILE A 247 27.06 17.04 -10.95
N ARG A 248 28.19 16.37 -10.71
CA ARG A 248 29.23 16.11 -11.71
C ARG A 248 29.16 14.67 -12.21
N ASN A 249 29.80 14.40 -13.34
CA ASN A 249 30.05 13.03 -13.83
C ASN A 249 28.77 12.19 -13.90
N VAL A 250 27.78 12.68 -14.67
CA VAL A 250 26.51 11.98 -14.91
C VAL A 250 26.25 11.81 -16.40
N ARG A 251 25.43 10.81 -16.73
CA ARG A 251 24.83 10.62 -18.06
C ARG A 251 23.42 11.21 -18.04
N VAL A 252 23.20 12.32 -18.73
CA VAL A 252 21.96 13.11 -18.63
C VAL A 252 20.97 12.73 -19.71
N PHE A 253 19.75 12.39 -19.32
CA PHE A 253 18.64 12.11 -20.24
C PHE A 253 17.56 13.19 -20.15
N ASP A 254 17.24 13.83 -21.28
CA ASP A 254 16.06 14.70 -21.42
C ASP A 254 14.97 13.96 -22.24
N PRO A 255 13.83 13.60 -21.65
CA PRO A 255 12.82 12.76 -22.31
C PRO A 255 12.29 13.28 -23.66
N PRO A 256 12.09 14.61 -23.86
CA PRO A 256 11.62 15.11 -25.15
C PRO A 256 12.64 14.99 -26.29
N SER A 257 13.95 15.10 -26.02
CA SER A 257 14.96 14.90 -27.07
C SER A 257 15.20 13.42 -27.36
N GLY A 258 15.04 12.56 -26.36
CA GLY A 258 15.39 11.15 -26.45
C GLY A 258 16.90 10.90 -26.43
N GLU A 259 17.71 11.94 -26.21
CA GLU A 259 19.17 11.86 -26.20
C GLU A 259 19.72 11.61 -24.80
N VAL A 260 20.76 10.78 -24.71
CA VAL A 260 21.56 10.59 -23.50
C VAL A 260 22.91 11.28 -23.71
N LEU A 261 23.17 12.32 -22.92
CA LEU A 261 24.42 13.07 -22.96
C LEU A 261 25.41 12.51 -21.94
N ASP A 262 26.47 11.88 -22.43
CA ASP A 262 27.53 11.35 -21.56
C ASP A 262 28.41 12.45 -20.95
N ALA A 263 28.96 12.16 -19.77
CA ALA A 263 29.95 12.99 -19.07
C ALA A 263 29.52 14.47 -18.98
N ARG A 264 28.45 14.71 -18.23
CA ARG A 264 27.89 16.05 -17.97
C ARG A 264 27.96 16.43 -16.50
N SER A 265 27.84 17.73 -16.26
CA SER A 265 27.54 18.31 -14.96
C SER A 265 26.22 19.08 -15.01
N VAL A 266 25.43 19.02 -13.95
CA VAL A 266 24.16 19.74 -13.79
C VAL A 266 24.23 20.61 -12.55
N LEU A 267 24.03 21.91 -12.73
CA LEU A 267 23.97 22.88 -11.64
C LEU A 267 22.52 23.10 -11.23
N ILE A 268 22.25 22.96 -9.93
CA ILE A 268 20.95 23.21 -9.31
C ILE A 268 21.11 24.34 -8.31
N ASP A 269 20.18 25.27 -8.29
CA ASP A 269 20.10 26.33 -7.28
C ASP A 269 18.64 26.58 -6.90
N ALA A 270 18.36 26.76 -5.61
CA ALA A 270 17.02 26.97 -5.06
C ALA A 270 15.96 25.99 -5.63
N GLY A 271 16.35 24.73 -5.80
CA GLY A 271 15.49 23.66 -6.34
C GLY A 271 15.15 23.76 -7.83
N ARG A 272 15.91 24.54 -8.61
CA ARG A 272 15.78 24.63 -10.07
C ARG A 272 17.09 24.34 -10.78
N ILE A 273 16.97 23.77 -11.97
CA ILE A 273 18.12 23.51 -12.85
C ILE A 273 18.57 24.84 -13.45
N VAL A 274 19.84 25.20 -13.25
CA VAL A 274 20.43 26.44 -13.76
C VAL A 274 21.08 26.20 -15.10
N SER A 275 21.89 25.14 -15.21
CA SER A 275 22.66 24.85 -16.43
C SER A 275 23.08 23.39 -16.49
N ILE A 276 23.29 22.92 -17.73
CA ILE A 276 23.86 21.60 -18.03
C ILE A 276 25.13 21.86 -18.85
N GLY A 277 26.25 21.31 -18.42
CA GLY A 277 27.56 21.61 -19.00
C GLY A 277 28.47 20.39 -19.09
N PRO A 278 29.68 20.55 -19.65
CA PRO A 278 30.70 19.49 -19.69
C PRO A 278 31.10 19.03 -18.28
N VAL A 279 31.68 17.83 -18.17
CA VAL A 279 32.15 17.29 -16.87
C VAL A 279 33.27 18.12 -16.24
N ASP A 280 34.11 18.76 -17.07
CA ASP A 280 35.27 19.56 -16.65
C ASP A 280 34.87 21.02 -16.35
N VAL A 281 34.02 21.22 -15.34
CA VAL A 281 33.74 22.56 -14.79
C VAL A 281 34.71 22.85 -13.64
N SER A 282 35.27 24.06 -13.57
CA SER A 282 36.04 24.47 -12.38
C SER A 282 35.14 24.50 -11.15
N SER A 283 35.67 24.13 -9.98
CA SER A 283 34.92 24.29 -8.74
C SER A 283 34.55 25.76 -8.55
N LEU A 284 33.29 26.01 -8.19
CA LEU A 284 32.76 27.35 -7.98
C LEU A 284 32.74 27.63 -6.47
N GLU A 285 33.25 28.80 -6.05
CA GLU A 285 33.20 29.19 -4.64
C GLU A 285 31.74 29.28 -4.17
N GLY A 286 31.43 28.69 -3.02
CA GLY A 286 30.07 28.66 -2.47
C GLY A 286 29.11 27.67 -3.14
N VAL A 287 29.60 26.77 -4.00
CA VAL A 287 28.82 25.70 -4.62
C VAL A 287 29.23 24.35 -4.04
N GLU A 288 28.26 23.55 -3.60
CA GLU A 288 28.49 22.19 -3.16
C GLU A 288 28.69 21.27 -4.37
N GLU A 289 29.60 20.29 -4.25
CA GLU A 289 29.82 19.29 -5.30
C GLU A 289 29.28 17.92 -4.89
N PHE A 290 28.69 17.22 -5.86
CA PHE A 290 28.24 15.85 -5.73
C PHE A 290 28.69 15.05 -6.97
N ASP A 291 29.56 14.07 -6.78
CA ASP A 291 29.99 13.18 -7.85
C ASP A 291 28.91 12.12 -8.11
N GLY A 292 28.31 12.17 -9.29
CA GLY A 292 27.30 11.22 -9.74
C GLY A 292 27.88 9.86 -10.15
N GLY A 293 29.20 9.67 -10.20
CA GLY A 293 29.83 8.36 -10.40
C GLY A 293 29.62 7.74 -11.79
N GLY A 294 29.26 8.53 -12.80
CA GLY A 294 28.92 8.07 -14.15
C GLY A 294 27.50 7.52 -14.28
N HIS A 295 26.69 7.59 -13.22
CA HIS A 295 25.32 7.09 -13.19
C HIS A 295 24.39 7.91 -14.10
N PHE A 296 23.23 7.32 -14.40
CA PHE A 296 22.22 7.87 -15.27
C PHE A 296 21.32 8.86 -14.51
N LEU A 297 21.24 10.11 -14.99
CA LEU A 297 20.43 11.17 -14.41
C LEU A 297 19.25 11.49 -15.33
N MET A 298 18.03 11.40 -14.80
CA MET A 298 16.80 11.72 -15.53
C MET A 298 15.81 12.50 -14.64
N PRO A 299 14.73 13.10 -15.20
CA PRO A 299 13.68 13.69 -14.39
C PRO A 299 13.06 12.65 -13.45
N GLY A 300 12.62 13.09 -12.28
CA GLY A 300 11.90 12.27 -11.34
C GLY A 300 10.59 11.74 -11.94
N LEU A 301 10.21 10.53 -11.54
CA LEU A 301 9.05 9.84 -12.08
C LEU A 301 7.74 10.42 -11.55
N TRP A 302 6.70 10.24 -12.35
CA TRP A 302 5.32 10.57 -12.05
C TRP A 302 4.50 9.28 -11.96
N ASP A 303 3.89 9.01 -10.80
CA ASP A 303 2.84 7.99 -10.70
C ASP A 303 1.46 8.67 -10.82
N MET A 304 0.76 8.36 -11.89
CA MET A 304 -0.49 9.03 -12.24
C MET A 304 -1.74 8.38 -11.63
N HIS A 305 -1.59 7.31 -10.83
CA HIS A 305 -2.70 6.68 -10.14
C HIS A 305 -2.28 6.13 -8.79
N VAL A 306 -2.44 6.95 -7.75
CA VAL A 306 -2.21 6.51 -6.37
C VAL A 306 -3.40 6.80 -5.46
N HIS A 307 -3.41 6.11 -4.32
CA HIS A 307 -4.25 6.41 -3.16
C HIS A 307 -3.35 6.66 -1.95
N PHE A 308 -2.83 7.88 -1.86
CA PHE A 308 -1.74 8.21 -0.96
C PHE A 308 -2.19 8.19 0.52
N SER A 309 -1.51 7.39 1.33
CA SER A 309 -1.83 7.22 2.75
C SER A 309 -0.81 7.83 3.71
N GLY A 310 0.25 8.47 3.18
CA GLY A 310 1.34 9.05 3.97
C GLY A 310 2.29 7.99 4.52
N GLY A 311 3.21 8.42 5.40
CA GLY A 311 4.11 7.49 6.09
C GLY A 311 4.96 6.63 5.14
N ALA A 312 4.63 5.34 5.01
CA ALA A 312 5.40 4.42 4.18
C ALA A 312 5.37 4.80 2.70
N ASP A 313 4.22 5.28 2.20
CA ASP A 313 4.03 5.59 0.78
C ASP A 313 5.02 6.66 0.32
N GLY A 314 5.11 7.75 1.07
CA GLY A 314 6.00 8.86 0.73
C GLY A 314 7.49 8.48 0.77
N LEU A 315 7.87 7.58 1.68
CA LEU A 315 9.23 7.04 1.75
C LEU A 315 9.52 6.11 0.56
N LEU A 316 8.59 5.22 0.20
CA LEU A 316 8.73 4.28 -0.92
C LEU A 316 8.71 4.97 -2.28
N ASP A 317 7.84 5.97 -2.48
CA ASP A 317 7.79 6.79 -3.68
C ASP A 317 9.16 7.42 -3.94
N LEU A 318 9.70 8.17 -2.97
CA LEU A 318 10.98 8.83 -3.13
C LEU A 318 12.15 7.85 -3.20
N ALA A 319 12.13 6.73 -2.46
CA ALA A 319 13.14 5.68 -2.59
C ALA A 319 13.17 5.05 -3.99
N SER A 320 12.01 5.02 -4.66
CA SER A 320 11.83 4.46 -6.00
C SER A 320 11.93 5.51 -7.11
N GLY A 321 12.26 6.76 -6.76
CA GLY A 321 12.45 7.85 -7.73
C GLY A 321 11.16 8.55 -8.17
N VAL A 322 10.02 8.26 -7.54
CA VAL A 322 8.75 8.95 -7.77
C VAL A 322 8.74 10.27 -6.99
N THR A 323 8.80 11.37 -7.73
CA THR A 323 8.88 12.73 -7.16
C THR A 323 7.54 13.45 -7.18
N THR A 324 6.62 12.99 -8.03
CA THR A 324 5.26 13.53 -8.13
C THR A 324 4.27 12.38 -8.28
N VAL A 325 3.12 12.49 -7.61
CA VAL A 325 2.02 11.55 -7.72
C VAL A 325 0.71 12.29 -7.96
N ARG A 326 -0.22 11.64 -8.66
CA ARG A 326 -1.62 12.07 -8.74
C ARG A 326 -2.47 11.16 -7.86
N ASP A 327 -2.93 11.72 -6.73
CA ASP A 327 -3.90 11.05 -5.89
C ASP A 327 -5.29 11.17 -6.52
N LEU A 328 -5.91 10.01 -6.77
CA LEU A 328 -7.17 9.93 -7.48
C LEU A 328 -8.40 9.80 -6.61
N ALA A 329 -8.25 9.46 -5.34
CA ALA A 329 -9.37 9.42 -4.39
C ALA A 329 -8.85 9.47 -2.96
N ASN A 330 -9.10 10.59 -2.29
CA ASN A 330 -8.77 10.77 -0.89
C ASN A 330 -9.78 11.66 -0.17
N GLN A 331 -9.71 11.68 1.15
CA GLN A 331 -10.45 12.64 1.96
C GLN A 331 -9.72 14.00 1.95
N GLU A 332 -10.42 15.06 1.54
CA GLU A 332 -9.83 16.40 1.33
C GLU A 332 -8.99 16.89 2.52
N ALA A 333 -9.52 16.81 3.75
CA ALA A 333 -8.83 17.31 4.94
C ALA A 333 -7.60 16.45 5.30
N ALA A 334 -7.70 15.13 5.17
CA ALA A 334 -6.60 14.23 5.46
C ALA A 334 -5.46 14.44 4.45
N LEU A 335 -5.77 14.48 3.15
CA LEU A 335 -4.79 14.72 2.10
C LEU A 335 -4.15 16.11 2.22
N ALA A 336 -4.93 17.14 2.53
CA ALA A 336 -4.39 18.47 2.78
C ALA A 336 -3.41 18.49 3.97
N SER A 337 -3.71 17.76 5.05
CA SER A 337 -2.83 17.63 6.21
C SER A 337 -1.53 16.87 5.87
N MET A 338 -1.62 15.79 5.09
CA MET A 338 -0.45 15.03 4.62
C MET A 338 0.45 15.90 3.73
N ILE A 339 -0.12 16.61 2.76
CA ILE A 339 0.61 17.56 1.90
C ILE A 339 1.28 18.64 2.75
N ALA A 340 0.55 19.26 3.69
CA ALA A 340 1.12 20.30 4.55
C ALA A 340 2.31 19.79 5.36
N SER A 341 2.25 18.56 5.86
CA SER A 341 3.33 17.93 6.63
C SER A 341 4.57 17.64 5.77
N ILE A 342 4.37 17.16 4.55
CA ILE A 342 5.44 16.95 3.55
C ILE A 342 6.09 18.29 3.21
N GLU A 343 5.31 19.32 2.83
CA GLU A 343 5.87 20.61 2.46
C GLU A 343 6.55 21.32 3.65
N ALA A 344 6.06 21.15 4.88
CA ALA A 344 6.71 21.64 6.08
C ALA A 344 8.01 20.90 6.45
N GLY A 345 8.29 19.75 5.83
CA GLY A 345 9.46 18.92 6.13
C GLY A 345 9.33 18.15 7.45
N THR A 346 8.10 17.99 7.97
CA THR A 346 7.80 17.16 9.14
C THR A 346 7.38 15.74 8.76
N ASP A 347 7.21 15.48 7.46
CA ASP A 347 7.10 14.15 6.88
C ASP A 347 7.82 14.10 5.53
N ILE A 348 8.02 12.91 4.98
CA ILE A 348 8.69 12.68 3.70
C ILE A 348 7.67 12.19 2.67
N GLY A 349 7.69 12.77 1.47
CA GLY A 349 6.88 12.27 0.37
C GLY A 349 7.02 13.07 -0.93
N PRO A 350 6.40 12.58 -2.01
CA PRO A 350 6.41 13.24 -3.31
C PRO A 350 5.56 14.52 -3.29
N ARG A 351 5.54 15.22 -4.43
CA ARG A 351 4.52 16.25 -4.67
C ARG A 351 3.22 15.59 -5.06
N ILE A 352 2.12 16.05 -4.48
CA ILE A 352 0.82 15.40 -4.68
C ILE A 352 -0.12 16.33 -5.44
N LEU A 353 -0.55 15.88 -6.61
CA LEU A 353 -1.66 16.45 -7.37
C LEU A 353 -2.96 15.80 -6.93
N ARG A 354 -4.00 16.62 -6.75
CA ARG A 354 -5.27 16.16 -6.16
C ARG A 354 -6.33 16.02 -7.23
N ALA A 355 -6.96 14.85 -7.31
CA ALA A 355 -8.24 14.68 -8.00
C ALA A 355 -9.38 14.45 -7.01
N GLY A 356 -10.51 15.13 -7.22
CA GLY A 356 -11.68 15.01 -6.37
C GLY A 356 -12.55 13.84 -6.83
N ILE A 357 -12.86 12.90 -5.95
CA ILE A 357 -13.72 11.75 -6.27
C ILE A 357 -15.21 12.08 -6.03
N ILE A 358 -16.06 11.75 -7.00
CA ILE A 358 -17.52 11.86 -6.93
C ILE A 358 -18.13 10.49 -7.23
N ASP A 359 -19.09 10.07 -6.40
CA ASP A 359 -19.88 8.86 -6.67
C ASP A 359 -21.39 9.08 -6.47
N GLY A 360 -22.21 8.09 -6.85
CA GLY A 360 -23.63 8.06 -6.54
C GLY A 360 -23.95 7.33 -5.23
N PRO A 361 -25.07 7.65 -4.55
CA PRO A 361 -25.46 6.98 -3.32
C PRO A 361 -25.93 5.53 -3.56
N GLY A 362 -25.83 4.70 -2.53
CA GLY A 362 -26.40 3.34 -2.54
C GLY A 362 -25.47 2.29 -1.92
N PRO A 363 -25.89 1.01 -1.94
CA PRO A 363 -25.12 -0.08 -1.33
C PRO A 363 -23.78 -0.37 -2.01
N PHE A 364 -23.57 0.17 -3.22
CA PHE A 364 -22.34 0.02 -4.01
C PHE A 364 -21.53 1.31 -4.11
N ALA A 365 -21.85 2.33 -3.31
CA ALA A 365 -21.09 3.56 -3.29
C ALA A 365 -19.61 3.29 -2.98
N GLY A 366 -18.74 3.98 -3.70
CA GLY A 366 -17.30 3.96 -3.56
C GLY A 366 -16.84 4.58 -2.24
N PRO A 367 -15.52 4.55 -1.99
CA PRO A 367 -14.93 5.00 -0.73
C PRO A 367 -14.83 6.53 -0.63
N THR A 368 -15.94 7.23 -0.83
CA THR A 368 -16.02 8.70 -0.75
C THR A 368 -17.28 9.15 0.01
N PRO A 369 -17.19 10.20 0.84
CA PRO A 369 -18.39 10.84 1.41
C PRO A 369 -19.11 11.75 0.41
N VAL A 370 -18.53 12.01 -0.78
CA VAL A 370 -19.11 12.89 -1.80
C VAL A 370 -20.02 12.08 -2.71
N LEU A 371 -21.23 11.85 -2.23
CA LEU A 371 -22.28 11.11 -2.92
C LEU A 371 -23.32 12.07 -3.51
N VAL A 372 -23.48 12.08 -4.83
CA VAL A 372 -24.34 13.01 -5.56
C VAL A 372 -25.45 12.25 -6.31
N ASP A 373 -26.67 12.79 -6.27
CA ASP A 373 -27.83 12.20 -6.94
C ASP A 373 -28.64 13.18 -7.79
N THR A 374 -28.26 14.47 -7.77
CA THR A 374 -28.89 15.54 -8.55
C THR A 374 -27.85 16.40 -9.25
N PRO A 375 -28.22 17.10 -10.34
CA PRO A 375 -27.34 18.05 -11.01
C PRO A 375 -26.76 19.14 -10.08
N GLU A 376 -27.57 19.67 -9.17
CA GLU A 376 -27.16 20.74 -8.25
C GLU A 376 -26.10 20.24 -7.25
N ALA A 377 -26.28 19.03 -6.72
CA ALA A 377 -25.31 18.40 -5.83
C ALA A 377 -23.99 18.09 -6.57
N ALA A 378 -24.08 17.62 -7.82
CA ALA A 378 -22.92 17.36 -8.66
C ALA A 378 -22.11 18.64 -8.94
N ILE A 379 -22.78 19.75 -9.31
CA ILE A 379 -22.13 21.05 -9.53
C ILE A 379 -21.48 21.55 -8.24
N ALA A 380 -22.19 21.49 -7.11
CA ALA A 380 -21.66 21.93 -5.82
C ALA A 380 -20.42 21.12 -5.38
N ALA A 381 -20.39 19.81 -5.66
CA ALA A 381 -19.22 18.98 -5.40
C ALA A 381 -18.01 19.41 -6.25
N VAL A 382 -18.22 19.68 -7.54
CA VAL A 382 -17.16 20.19 -8.43
C VAL A 382 -16.66 21.56 -7.98
N ASP A 383 -17.57 22.48 -7.62
CA ASP A 383 -17.22 23.81 -7.10
C ASP A 383 -16.34 23.71 -5.84
N LYS A 384 -16.68 22.79 -4.92
CA LYS A 384 -15.88 22.55 -3.72
C LYS A 384 -14.48 22.07 -4.06
N TYR A 385 -14.34 21.07 -4.94
CA TYR A 385 -13.03 20.54 -5.32
C TYR A 385 -12.18 21.59 -6.05
N ALA A 386 -12.78 22.38 -6.93
CA ALA A 386 -12.10 23.51 -7.58
C ALA A 386 -11.57 24.52 -6.54
N ALA A 387 -12.37 24.84 -5.53
CA ALA A 387 -11.98 25.79 -4.48
C ALA A 387 -10.86 25.25 -3.56
N SER A 388 -10.71 23.94 -3.42
CA SER A 388 -9.66 23.30 -2.60
C SER A 388 -8.39 22.92 -3.36
N GLY A 389 -8.25 23.43 -4.60
CA GLY A 389 -7.03 23.29 -5.42
C GLY A 389 -6.89 21.94 -6.09
N HIS A 390 -7.98 21.17 -6.22
CA HIS A 390 -7.98 19.98 -7.08
C HIS A 390 -7.84 20.41 -8.54
N VAL A 391 -7.22 19.56 -9.34
CA VAL A 391 -6.95 19.81 -10.77
C VAL A 391 -7.78 18.91 -11.69
N GLN A 392 -8.49 17.95 -11.10
CA GLN A 392 -9.22 16.91 -11.81
C GLN A 392 -10.38 16.39 -10.96
N ILE A 393 -11.42 15.87 -11.61
CA ILE A 393 -12.53 15.15 -11.00
C ILE A 393 -12.50 13.69 -11.45
N LYS A 394 -12.49 12.74 -10.50
CA LYS A 394 -12.67 11.30 -10.74
C LYS A 394 -14.14 10.94 -10.56
N ILE A 395 -14.79 10.54 -11.64
CA ILE A 395 -16.12 9.92 -11.62
C ILE A 395 -15.98 8.45 -11.23
N TYR A 396 -16.87 7.97 -10.36
CA TYR A 396 -16.87 6.59 -9.89
C TYR A 396 -18.12 5.81 -10.34
N SER A 397 -18.11 4.50 -10.09
CA SER A 397 -18.99 3.54 -10.78
C SER A 397 -20.49 3.67 -10.47
N SER A 398 -20.89 4.33 -9.38
CA SER A 398 -22.30 4.51 -9.00
C SER A 398 -22.90 5.84 -9.43
N VAL A 399 -22.13 6.74 -10.04
CA VAL A 399 -22.67 7.96 -10.65
C VAL A 399 -23.73 7.59 -11.70
N LYS A 400 -24.88 8.27 -11.67
CA LYS A 400 -25.92 8.07 -12.68
C LYS A 400 -25.43 8.56 -14.06
N PRO A 401 -25.60 7.79 -15.15
CA PRO A 401 -25.23 8.20 -16.51
C PRO A 401 -25.65 9.62 -16.90
N GLU A 402 -26.83 10.07 -16.49
CA GLU A 402 -27.36 11.41 -16.78
C GLU A 402 -26.63 12.56 -16.06
N LEU A 403 -25.86 12.27 -15.01
CA LEU A 403 -25.08 13.27 -14.27
C LEU A 403 -23.68 13.48 -14.84
N VAL A 404 -23.16 12.53 -15.62
CA VAL A 404 -21.84 12.64 -16.25
C VAL A 404 -21.68 13.93 -17.07
N PRO A 405 -22.56 14.29 -18.03
CA PRO A 405 -22.38 15.53 -18.80
C PRO A 405 -22.52 16.79 -17.92
N VAL A 406 -23.25 16.71 -16.80
CA VAL A 406 -23.35 17.82 -15.83
C VAL A 406 -22.02 18.02 -15.11
N ILE A 407 -21.42 16.95 -14.62
CA ILE A 407 -20.12 16.96 -13.94
C ILE A 407 -19.03 17.44 -14.90
N VAL A 408 -18.99 16.90 -16.13
CA VAL A 408 -18.05 17.29 -17.18
C VAL A 408 -18.13 18.79 -17.44
N LYS A 409 -19.33 19.30 -17.72
CA LYS A 409 -19.50 20.72 -17.99
C LYS A 409 -19.05 21.59 -16.81
N ALA A 410 -19.47 21.25 -15.58
CA ALA A 410 -19.09 22.00 -14.40
C ALA A 410 -17.57 22.00 -14.17
N ALA A 411 -16.91 20.85 -14.39
CA ALA A 411 -15.47 20.71 -14.23
C ALA A 411 -14.70 21.54 -15.27
N HIS A 412 -15.10 21.44 -16.54
CA HIS A 412 -14.48 22.20 -17.64
C HIS A 412 -14.67 23.71 -17.48
N ASP A 413 -15.83 24.18 -17.01
CA ASP A 413 -16.07 25.60 -16.71
C ASP A 413 -15.11 26.14 -15.63
N LYS A 414 -14.54 25.27 -14.79
CA LYS A 414 -13.51 25.58 -13.77
C LYS A 414 -12.08 25.26 -14.23
N GLY A 415 -11.91 24.79 -15.46
CA GLY A 415 -10.63 24.38 -16.00
C GLY A 415 -10.12 23.04 -15.46
N LEU A 416 -10.94 22.26 -14.74
CA LEU A 416 -10.58 20.93 -14.26
C LEU A 416 -10.71 19.89 -15.37
N ARG A 417 -9.92 18.83 -15.30
CA ARG A 417 -10.10 17.62 -16.13
C ARG A 417 -11.14 16.68 -15.51
N VAL A 418 -11.74 15.79 -16.30
CA VAL A 418 -12.60 14.70 -15.82
C VAL A 418 -12.05 13.36 -16.26
N SER A 419 -11.85 12.46 -15.29
CA SER A 419 -11.48 11.07 -15.52
C SER A 419 -12.33 10.13 -14.69
N GLY A 420 -12.03 8.84 -14.77
CA GLY A 420 -12.40 7.91 -13.72
C GLY A 420 -12.76 6.54 -14.23
N HIS A 421 -13.55 5.87 -13.41
CA HIS A 421 -14.27 4.69 -13.84
C HIS A 421 -15.37 5.11 -14.82
N VAL A 422 -15.67 4.24 -15.76
CA VAL A 422 -16.91 4.35 -16.52
C VAL A 422 -18.06 3.96 -15.60
N PRO A 423 -19.08 4.83 -15.40
CA PRO A 423 -20.23 4.49 -14.57
C PRO A 423 -20.94 3.22 -15.01
N ALA A 424 -21.58 2.52 -14.08
CA ALA A 424 -22.43 1.38 -14.42
C ALA A 424 -23.56 1.81 -15.37
N PHE A 425 -24.00 0.88 -16.21
CA PHE A 425 -25.03 1.08 -17.23
C PHE A 425 -24.64 2.09 -18.32
N MET A 426 -23.35 2.38 -18.46
CA MET A 426 -22.76 3.22 -19.51
C MET A 426 -21.56 2.49 -20.14
N THR A 427 -21.34 2.67 -21.44
CA THR A 427 -20.13 2.19 -22.14
C THR A 427 -19.01 3.23 -22.08
N ALA A 428 -17.76 2.81 -22.22
CA ALA A 428 -16.63 3.74 -22.29
C ALA A 428 -16.76 4.73 -23.46
N ARG A 429 -17.34 4.29 -24.59
CA ARG A 429 -17.74 5.17 -25.69
C ARG A 429 -18.65 6.31 -25.23
N GLN A 430 -19.75 5.98 -24.55
CA GLN A 430 -20.71 6.99 -24.07
C GLN A 430 -20.05 7.97 -23.10
N PHE A 431 -19.18 7.48 -22.21
CA PHE A 431 -18.44 8.30 -21.25
C PHE A 431 -17.57 9.36 -21.96
N VAL A 432 -16.83 8.94 -22.99
CA VAL A 432 -16.00 9.84 -23.81
C VAL A 432 -16.84 10.79 -24.68
N GLU A 433 -17.92 10.30 -25.28
CA GLU A 433 -18.84 11.13 -26.08
C GLU A 433 -19.47 12.25 -25.25
N GLN A 434 -19.64 12.04 -23.95
CA GLN A 434 -20.12 13.02 -22.98
C GLN A 434 -19.03 13.96 -22.43
N GLY A 435 -17.78 13.81 -22.88
CA GLY A 435 -16.69 14.77 -22.68
C GLY A 435 -15.71 14.42 -21.56
N ALA A 436 -15.63 13.16 -21.12
CA ALA A 436 -14.54 12.72 -20.27
C ALA A 436 -13.17 12.89 -20.97
N ASP A 437 -12.17 13.38 -20.24
CA ASP A 437 -10.82 13.66 -20.75
C ASP A 437 -9.90 12.43 -20.64
N GLU A 438 -10.27 11.46 -19.81
CA GLU A 438 -9.42 10.31 -19.49
C GLU A 438 -10.21 9.10 -18.97
N ILE A 439 -9.77 7.89 -19.31
CA ILE A 439 -10.30 6.65 -18.75
C ILE A 439 -9.23 5.98 -17.89
N GLN A 440 -9.64 5.55 -16.70
CA GLN A 440 -8.80 4.82 -15.76
C GLN A 440 -9.10 3.32 -15.81
N HIS A 441 -8.03 2.54 -15.71
CA HIS A 441 -7.98 1.09 -15.72
C HIS A 441 -8.30 0.45 -17.08
N ILE A 442 -7.39 -0.40 -17.55
CA ILE A 442 -7.48 -1.06 -18.85
C ILE A 442 -8.74 -1.92 -18.99
N ASN A 443 -9.25 -2.50 -17.88
CA ASN A 443 -10.47 -3.30 -17.89
C ASN A 443 -11.71 -2.49 -18.32
N MET A 444 -11.76 -1.17 -18.06
CA MET A 444 -12.88 -0.31 -18.49
C MET A 444 -12.96 -0.21 -20.02
N LEU A 445 -11.82 -0.30 -20.72
CA LEU A 445 -11.81 -0.37 -22.18
C LEU A 445 -12.34 -1.70 -22.71
N PHE A 446 -12.04 -2.81 -22.02
CA PHE A 446 -12.58 -4.12 -22.37
C PHE A 446 -14.10 -4.19 -22.16
N LEU A 447 -14.58 -3.63 -21.06
CA LEU A 447 -16.01 -3.61 -20.73
C LEU A 447 -16.86 -2.86 -21.77
N ASN A 448 -16.28 -1.93 -22.53
CA ASN A 448 -16.92 -1.32 -23.69
C ASN A 448 -17.43 -2.35 -24.71
N PHE A 449 -16.69 -3.46 -24.90
CA PHE A 449 -17.02 -4.53 -25.84
C PHE A 449 -17.73 -5.72 -25.18
N LEU A 450 -17.90 -5.68 -23.87
CA LEU A 450 -18.54 -6.73 -23.06
C LEU A 450 -19.82 -6.21 -22.38
N PHE A 451 -20.39 -5.11 -22.87
CA PHE A 451 -21.58 -4.48 -22.28
C PHE A 451 -22.82 -5.39 -22.36
N ASP A 452 -22.87 -6.31 -23.32
CA ASP A 452 -23.92 -7.35 -23.39
C ASP A 452 -23.74 -8.44 -22.31
N LYS A 453 -22.55 -8.57 -21.72
CA LYS A 453 -22.24 -9.50 -20.63
C LYS A 453 -22.41 -8.86 -19.27
N VAL A 454 -21.94 -7.61 -19.11
CA VAL A 454 -21.95 -6.89 -17.84
C VAL A 454 -22.30 -5.42 -18.06
N GLN A 455 -23.48 -5.05 -17.57
CA GLN A 455 -23.92 -3.64 -17.53
C GLN A 455 -23.68 -3.02 -16.15
N ASP A 456 -23.86 -3.81 -15.08
CA ASP A 456 -23.61 -3.34 -13.71
C ASP A 456 -22.15 -3.58 -13.30
N THR A 457 -21.30 -2.59 -13.61
CA THR A 457 -19.86 -2.60 -13.34
C THR A 457 -19.50 -2.26 -11.89
N ARG A 458 -20.48 -2.24 -10.98
CA ARG A 458 -20.23 -2.03 -9.53
C ARG A 458 -19.93 -3.34 -8.79
N THR A 459 -20.09 -4.47 -9.47
CA THR A 459 -19.87 -5.82 -8.90
C THR A 459 -18.55 -6.44 -9.41
N PRO A 460 -18.05 -7.51 -8.77
CA PRO A 460 -16.87 -8.26 -9.27
C PRO A 460 -17.02 -8.80 -10.70
N ALA A 461 -18.25 -8.86 -11.25
CA ALA A 461 -18.51 -9.24 -12.63
C ALA A 461 -17.70 -8.42 -13.64
N ARG A 462 -17.38 -7.17 -13.32
CA ARG A 462 -16.55 -6.28 -14.16
C ARG A 462 -15.12 -6.78 -14.39
N PHE A 463 -14.64 -7.68 -13.53
CA PHE A 463 -13.33 -8.29 -13.63
C PHE A 463 -13.45 -9.72 -14.17
N THR A 464 -14.38 -10.51 -13.61
CA THR A 464 -14.56 -11.91 -14.04
C THR A 464 -15.00 -12.00 -15.50
N ALA A 465 -15.86 -11.10 -16.00
CA ALA A 465 -16.21 -11.10 -17.41
C ALA A 465 -15.01 -10.81 -18.33
N VAL A 466 -14.07 -9.97 -17.90
CA VAL A 466 -12.86 -9.73 -18.68
C VAL A 466 -11.92 -10.94 -18.62
N ALA A 467 -11.78 -11.59 -17.45
CA ALA A 467 -11.07 -12.86 -17.35
C ALA A 467 -11.73 -13.95 -18.23
N GLU A 468 -13.06 -13.93 -18.37
CA GLU A 468 -13.80 -14.94 -19.10
C GLU A 468 -13.84 -14.72 -20.62
N TYR A 469 -13.85 -13.47 -21.07
CA TYR A 469 -14.10 -13.14 -22.48
C TYR A 469 -13.01 -12.28 -23.11
N GLY A 470 -12.14 -11.66 -22.30
CA GLY A 470 -11.12 -10.71 -22.75
C GLY A 470 -10.09 -11.33 -23.69
N ALA A 471 -9.73 -12.61 -23.50
CA ALA A 471 -8.81 -13.32 -24.39
C ALA A 471 -9.32 -13.40 -25.84
N ALA A 472 -10.64 -13.46 -26.04
CA ALA A 472 -11.26 -13.62 -27.35
C ALA A 472 -11.51 -12.29 -28.08
N LEU A 473 -11.26 -11.14 -27.43
CA LEU A 473 -11.45 -9.83 -28.05
C LEU A 473 -10.35 -9.58 -29.11
N ASP A 474 -10.76 -9.56 -30.38
CA ASP A 474 -9.87 -9.18 -31.48
C ASP A 474 -9.61 -7.67 -31.47
N LEU A 475 -8.40 -7.29 -31.03
CA LEU A 475 -7.93 -5.90 -30.96
C LEU A 475 -7.77 -5.26 -32.35
N GLY A 476 -7.72 -6.07 -33.41
CA GLY A 476 -7.71 -5.64 -34.80
C GLY A 476 -9.09 -5.55 -35.43
N SER A 477 -10.18 -5.79 -34.70
CA SER A 477 -11.52 -5.78 -35.27
C SER A 477 -12.00 -4.35 -35.62
N PRO A 478 -12.94 -4.19 -36.58
CA PRO A 478 -13.50 -2.87 -36.91
C PRO A 478 -14.10 -2.12 -35.69
N PRO A 479 -14.86 -2.75 -34.77
CA PRO A 479 -15.37 -2.06 -33.59
C PRO A 479 -14.28 -1.51 -32.66
N VAL A 480 -13.18 -2.25 -32.48
CA VAL A 480 -12.05 -1.80 -31.65
C VAL A 480 -11.35 -0.62 -32.31
N ARG A 481 -11.04 -0.70 -33.61
CA ARG A 481 -10.43 0.41 -34.35
C ARG A 481 -11.29 1.67 -34.35
N ASP A 482 -12.60 1.53 -34.51
CA ASP A 482 -13.55 2.65 -34.46
C ASP A 482 -13.56 3.33 -33.09
N PHE A 483 -13.57 2.54 -32.01
CA PHE A 483 -13.50 3.08 -30.65
C PHE A 483 -12.16 3.80 -30.38
N ILE A 484 -11.03 3.23 -30.81
CA ILE A 484 -9.72 3.89 -30.69
C ILE A 484 -9.67 5.18 -31.51
N GLY A 485 -10.30 5.20 -32.69
CA GLY A 485 -10.48 6.41 -33.50
C GLY A 485 -11.21 7.50 -32.71
N LEU A 486 -12.31 7.17 -32.03
CA LEU A 486 -13.01 8.10 -31.14
C LEU A 486 -12.10 8.62 -30.01
N LEU A 487 -11.33 7.75 -29.35
CA LEU A 487 -10.41 8.16 -28.28
C LEU A 487 -9.38 9.18 -28.81
N LYS A 488 -8.84 8.94 -30.01
CA LYS A 488 -7.89 9.83 -30.66
C LYS A 488 -8.52 11.17 -31.02
N ASP A 489 -9.68 11.16 -31.68
CA ASP A 489 -10.36 12.37 -32.14
C ASP A 489 -10.78 13.28 -30.97
N ARG A 490 -11.01 12.69 -29.79
CA ARG A 490 -11.36 13.41 -28.56
C ARG A 490 -10.16 13.69 -27.65
N ASN A 491 -8.94 13.33 -28.05
CA ASN A 491 -7.71 13.47 -27.26
C ASN A 491 -7.83 12.84 -25.85
N VAL A 492 -8.47 11.69 -25.75
CA VAL A 492 -8.65 10.98 -24.48
C VAL A 492 -7.30 10.44 -24.02
N VAL A 493 -6.97 10.70 -22.76
CA VAL A 493 -5.83 10.09 -22.08
C VAL A 493 -6.24 8.72 -21.53
N ILE A 494 -5.36 7.73 -21.61
CA ILE A 494 -5.59 6.43 -20.97
C ILE A 494 -4.57 6.25 -19.85
N ASP A 495 -5.07 5.88 -18.68
CA ASP A 495 -4.31 5.42 -17.52
C ASP A 495 -4.59 3.92 -17.34
N PRO A 496 -3.76 3.03 -17.92
CA PRO A 496 -4.03 1.60 -17.98
C PRO A 496 -4.03 0.88 -16.63
N THR A 497 -3.17 1.29 -15.68
CA THR A 497 -2.88 0.56 -14.44
C THR A 497 -2.76 -0.96 -14.67
N VAL A 498 -2.04 -1.38 -15.71
CA VAL A 498 -2.10 -2.77 -16.18
C VAL A 498 -1.45 -3.74 -15.19
N SER A 499 -0.49 -3.28 -14.38
CA SER A 499 0.16 -4.07 -13.33
C SER A 499 -0.83 -4.61 -12.29
N THR A 500 -1.81 -3.82 -11.85
CA THR A 500 -2.81 -4.28 -10.86
C THR A 500 -3.59 -5.50 -11.37
N PHE A 501 -3.82 -5.57 -12.70
CA PHE A 501 -4.49 -6.70 -13.33
C PHE A 501 -3.59 -7.93 -13.45
N GLU A 502 -2.27 -7.78 -13.42
CA GLU A 502 -1.33 -8.90 -13.39
C GLU A 502 -1.50 -9.71 -12.10
N ASN A 503 -1.46 -9.03 -10.96
CA ASN A 503 -1.71 -9.65 -9.67
C ASN A 503 -3.12 -10.25 -9.62
N MET A 504 -4.12 -9.46 -10.01
CA MET A 504 -5.52 -9.89 -10.00
C MET A 504 -5.78 -11.14 -10.86
N PHE A 505 -5.13 -11.28 -12.01
CA PHE A 505 -5.40 -12.38 -12.94
C PHE A 505 -4.48 -13.57 -12.69
N LEU A 506 -3.24 -13.38 -12.22
CA LEU A 506 -2.21 -14.41 -12.18
C LEU A 506 -1.85 -14.89 -10.77
N ASN A 507 -2.16 -14.15 -9.71
CA ASN A 507 -1.75 -14.52 -8.35
C ASN A 507 -2.52 -15.72 -7.81
N ARG A 508 -1.83 -16.75 -7.32
CA ARG A 508 -2.44 -17.95 -6.73
C ARG A 508 -1.73 -18.32 -5.43
N PRO A 509 -2.42 -18.97 -4.47
CA PRO A 509 -1.77 -19.48 -3.26
C PRO A 509 -0.53 -20.32 -3.58
N GLY A 510 0.61 -19.96 -2.99
CA GLY A 510 1.90 -20.63 -3.21
C GLY A 510 2.60 -20.34 -4.55
N VAL A 511 1.95 -19.62 -5.49
CA VAL A 511 2.51 -19.20 -6.78
C VAL A 511 2.40 -17.68 -6.89
N PRO A 512 3.39 -16.92 -6.39
CA PRO A 512 3.40 -15.46 -6.50
C PRO A 512 3.26 -14.99 -7.95
N SER A 513 2.48 -13.93 -8.15
CA SER A 513 2.35 -13.27 -9.45
C SER A 513 3.69 -12.68 -9.92
N PRO A 514 3.98 -12.66 -11.25
CA PRO A 514 5.12 -11.92 -11.81
C PRO A 514 5.21 -10.47 -11.33
N HIS A 515 4.06 -9.88 -10.99
CA HIS A 515 3.90 -8.56 -10.38
C HIS A 515 4.89 -8.30 -9.23
N ASP A 516 5.01 -9.26 -8.30
CA ASP A 516 5.75 -9.06 -7.05
C ASP A 516 7.16 -9.68 -7.07
N LEU A 517 7.46 -10.54 -8.05
CA LEU A 517 8.68 -11.37 -8.05
C LEU A 517 9.97 -10.55 -7.94
N ALA A 518 10.00 -9.37 -8.55
CA ALA A 518 11.17 -8.49 -8.55
C ALA A 518 11.44 -7.84 -7.17
N ILE A 519 10.43 -7.77 -6.30
CA ILE A 519 10.52 -7.03 -5.03
C ILE A 519 10.31 -7.88 -3.79
N VAL A 520 9.61 -9.01 -3.88
CA VAL A 520 9.09 -9.74 -2.71
C VAL A 520 10.18 -10.09 -1.69
N GLU A 521 11.34 -10.57 -2.13
CA GLU A 521 12.44 -10.97 -1.22
C GLU A 521 13.12 -9.79 -0.47
N ARG A 522 12.84 -8.56 -0.93
CA ARG A 522 13.29 -7.32 -0.28
C ARG A 522 12.30 -6.83 0.77
N MET A 523 11.03 -7.23 0.67
CA MET A 523 9.96 -6.76 1.55
C MET A 523 10.08 -7.36 2.96
N PRO A 524 9.51 -6.71 3.98
CA PRO A 524 9.42 -7.28 5.31
C PRO A 524 8.50 -8.52 5.34
N THR A 525 8.63 -9.33 6.38
CA THR A 525 8.11 -10.71 6.42
C THR A 525 6.61 -10.81 6.18
N ALA A 526 5.80 -9.92 6.78
CA ALA A 526 4.35 -9.97 6.61
C ALA A 526 3.94 -9.73 5.14
N TRP A 527 4.67 -8.87 4.41
CA TRP A 527 4.43 -8.63 2.99
C TRP A 527 4.83 -9.83 2.13
N GLN A 528 5.97 -10.47 2.43
CA GLN A 528 6.36 -11.71 1.75
C GLN A 528 5.30 -12.79 1.89
N ARG A 529 4.75 -12.93 3.11
CA ARG A 529 3.68 -13.87 3.40
C ARG A 529 2.39 -13.50 2.67
N GLN A 530 2.00 -12.23 2.70
CA GLN A 530 0.80 -11.75 2.02
C GLN A 530 0.85 -12.01 0.50
N VAL A 531 1.98 -11.75 -0.16
CA VAL A 531 2.17 -12.05 -1.59
C VAL A 531 1.99 -13.55 -1.86
N ARG A 532 2.58 -14.40 -1.02
CA ARG A 532 2.50 -15.87 -1.16
C ARG A 532 1.11 -16.44 -0.86
N SER A 533 0.27 -15.70 -0.14
CA SER A 533 -1.08 -16.14 0.26
C SER A 533 -2.04 -16.35 -0.92
N GLY A 534 -1.76 -15.76 -2.09
CA GLY A 534 -2.70 -15.65 -3.20
C GLY A 534 -3.70 -14.50 -3.06
N GLY A 535 -3.57 -13.66 -2.03
CA GLY A 535 -4.42 -12.50 -1.79
C GLY A 535 -4.41 -11.52 -2.96
N GLY A 536 -5.57 -10.98 -3.31
CA GLY A 536 -5.76 -10.08 -4.45
C GLY A 536 -6.00 -10.79 -5.79
N GLY A 537 -5.74 -12.09 -5.89
CA GLY A 537 -6.13 -12.89 -7.05
C GLY A 537 -7.64 -13.05 -7.16
N LEU A 538 -8.17 -13.01 -8.39
CA LEU A 538 -9.56 -13.36 -8.67
C LEU A 538 -9.80 -14.85 -8.50
N ASP A 539 -11.01 -15.17 -8.03
CA ASP A 539 -11.51 -16.55 -8.02
C ASP A 539 -11.41 -17.16 -9.42
N MET A 540 -10.63 -18.23 -9.53
CA MET A 540 -10.40 -18.96 -10.76
C MET A 540 -10.80 -20.41 -10.59
N LYS A 541 -11.61 -20.93 -11.53
CA LYS A 541 -11.97 -22.35 -11.55
C LYS A 541 -10.78 -23.18 -12.02
N PRO A 542 -10.58 -24.41 -11.48
CA PRO A 542 -9.55 -25.31 -11.99
C PRO A 542 -9.71 -25.52 -13.50
N GLY A 543 -8.62 -25.36 -14.27
CA GLY A 543 -8.64 -25.47 -15.74
C GLY A 543 -8.78 -24.14 -16.49
N ASP A 544 -9.10 -23.02 -15.81
CA ASP A 544 -9.18 -21.69 -16.44
C ASP A 544 -7.83 -20.94 -16.45
N GLU A 545 -6.70 -21.60 -16.12
CA GLU A 545 -5.39 -20.95 -15.99
C GLU A 545 -4.94 -20.25 -17.27
N SER A 546 -5.08 -20.90 -18.43
CA SER A 546 -4.73 -20.30 -19.72
C SER A 546 -5.67 -19.14 -20.06
N LYS A 547 -6.95 -19.28 -19.73
CA LYS A 547 -7.98 -18.27 -20.01
C LYS A 547 -7.66 -16.95 -19.31
N PHE A 548 -7.32 -17.00 -18.02
CA PHE A 548 -6.92 -15.83 -17.25
C PHE A 548 -5.61 -15.23 -17.77
N ARG A 549 -4.62 -16.09 -18.06
CA ARG A 549 -3.33 -15.66 -18.63
C ARG A 549 -3.49 -14.93 -19.96
N ASP A 550 -4.27 -15.50 -20.87
CA ASP A 550 -4.47 -14.98 -22.21
C ASP A 550 -5.32 -13.69 -22.17
N ALA A 551 -6.29 -13.60 -21.26
CA ALA A 551 -7.07 -12.38 -21.05
C ALA A 551 -6.20 -11.23 -20.54
N TYR A 552 -5.35 -11.50 -19.54
CA TYR A 552 -4.38 -10.52 -19.05
C TYR A 552 -3.38 -10.11 -20.14
N GLN A 553 -2.82 -11.08 -20.88
CA GLN A 553 -1.92 -10.77 -22.00
C GLN A 553 -2.60 -9.88 -23.06
N ASN A 554 -3.90 -10.09 -23.31
CA ASN A 554 -4.64 -9.23 -24.23
C ASN A 554 -4.80 -7.79 -23.70
N MET A 555 -4.88 -7.60 -22.37
CA MET A 555 -4.83 -6.26 -21.77
C MET A 555 -3.49 -5.57 -22.02
N VAL A 556 -2.37 -6.28 -21.83
CA VAL A 556 -1.03 -5.77 -22.15
C VAL A 556 -0.92 -5.43 -23.64
N ASN A 557 -1.43 -6.30 -24.52
CA ASN A 557 -1.45 -6.04 -25.96
C ASN A 557 -2.28 -4.79 -26.33
N MET A 558 -3.39 -4.54 -25.64
CA MET A 558 -4.21 -3.34 -25.84
C MET A 558 -3.41 -2.07 -25.54
N VAL A 559 -2.58 -2.04 -24.49
CA VAL A 559 -1.68 -0.90 -24.20
C VAL A 559 -0.80 -0.59 -25.41
N GLY A 560 -0.20 -1.62 -26.01
CA GLY A 560 0.62 -1.47 -27.22
C GLY A 560 -0.17 -0.98 -28.43
N VAL A 561 -1.41 -1.44 -28.60
CA VAL A 561 -2.31 -0.98 -29.68
C VAL A 561 -2.69 0.49 -29.51
N LEU A 562 -3.00 0.92 -28.28
CA LEU A 562 -3.31 2.32 -27.96
C LEU A 562 -2.12 3.23 -28.27
N HIS A 563 -0.92 2.88 -27.81
CA HIS A 563 0.30 3.64 -28.09
C HIS A 563 0.57 3.74 -29.60
N ARG A 564 0.56 2.61 -30.33
CA ARG A 564 0.77 2.61 -31.80
C ARG A 564 -0.28 3.41 -32.56
N SER A 565 -1.47 3.59 -31.98
CA SER A 565 -2.54 4.39 -32.58
C SER A 565 -2.40 5.90 -32.30
N GLY A 566 -1.44 6.29 -31.45
CA GLY A 566 -1.18 7.67 -31.05
C GLY A 566 -2.10 8.16 -29.92
N ILE A 567 -2.65 7.26 -29.11
CA ILE A 567 -3.38 7.63 -27.90
C ILE A 567 -2.38 8.05 -26.83
N THR A 568 -2.68 9.15 -26.12
CA THR A 568 -1.83 9.60 -25.00
C THR A 568 -1.99 8.64 -23.83
N LEU A 569 -0.88 8.08 -23.37
CA LEU A 569 -0.84 7.23 -22.19
C LEU A 569 -0.17 7.97 -21.03
N VAL A 570 -0.62 7.67 -19.81
CA VAL A 570 0.09 7.97 -18.56
C VAL A 570 0.34 6.66 -17.82
N ALA A 571 1.36 6.63 -16.95
CA ALA A 571 1.66 5.47 -16.12
C ALA A 571 1.14 5.71 -14.70
N GLY A 572 0.13 4.95 -14.30
CA GLY A 572 -0.39 4.89 -12.94
C GLY A 572 -0.44 3.45 -12.44
N THR A 573 -0.44 3.23 -11.13
CA THR A 573 -0.34 1.89 -10.54
C THR A 573 -1.62 1.38 -9.92
N ASP A 574 -2.31 2.21 -9.13
CA ASP A 574 -3.37 1.79 -8.20
C ASP A 574 -2.88 0.65 -7.27
N ASP A 575 -1.62 0.74 -6.83
CA ASP A 575 -0.92 -0.32 -6.10
C ASP A 575 0.14 0.26 -5.13
N MET A 576 1.05 -0.58 -4.62
CA MET A 576 2.10 -0.20 -3.69
C MET A 576 2.96 0.95 -4.22
N ALA A 577 2.94 2.06 -3.47
CA ALA A 577 3.65 3.31 -3.74
C ALA A 577 5.12 3.08 -4.14
N GLY A 578 5.55 3.76 -5.20
CA GLY A 578 6.89 3.71 -5.80
C GLY A 578 7.26 2.37 -6.45
N MET A 579 7.11 1.27 -5.71
CA MET A 579 7.64 -0.04 -6.04
C MET A 579 6.99 -0.64 -7.30
N MET A 580 5.68 -0.40 -7.48
CA MET A 580 4.92 -0.97 -8.60
C MET A 580 4.97 -0.16 -9.88
N LEU A 581 5.34 1.12 -9.83
CA LEU A 581 5.44 1.94 -11.04
C LEU A 581 6.45 1.33 -12.01
N ALA A 582 7.59 0.86 -11.49
CA ALA A 582 8.58 0.20 -12.31
C ALA A 582 8.08 -1.09 -12.99
N ARG A 583 7.11 -1.82 -12.40
CA ARG A 583 6.49 -2.99 -13.08
C ARG A 583 5.52 -2.52 -14.18
N GLU A 584 4.75 -1.47 -13.93
CA GLU A 584 3.91 -0.83 -14.96
C GLU A 584 4.74 -0.40 -16.19
N LEU A 585 5.91 0.21 -15.96
CA LEU A 585 6.81 0.63 -17.05
C LEU A 585 7.42 -0.57 -17.80
N GLU A 586 7.82 -1.63 -17.10
CA GLU A 586 8.28 -2.89 -17.73
C GLU A 586 7.17 -3.49 -18.61
N LEU A 587 5.92 -3.49 -18.15
CA LEU A 587 4.77 -3.99 -18.90
C LEU A 587 4.48 -3.16 -20.17
N TYR A 588 4.79 -1.86 -20.17
CA TYR A 588 4.68 -1.04 -21.38
C TYR A 588 5.73 -1.42 -22.42
N VAL A 589 6.95 -1.76 -21.98
CA VAL A 589 7.97 -2.31 -22.85
C VAL A 589 7.56 -3.68 -23.38
N GLU A 590 7.00 -4.56 -22.53
CA GLU A 590 6.45 -5.86 -22.94
C GLU A 590 5.30 -5.71 -23.95
N ALA A 591 4.50 -4.64 -23.86
CA ALA A 591 3.48 -4.27 -24.85
C ALA A 591 4.04 -3.78 -26.20
N GLY A 592 5.36 -3.62 -26.30
CA GLY A 592 6.09 -3.19 -27.49
C GLY A 592 6.30 -1.69 -27.60
N ILE A 593 6.18 -0.94 -26.49
CA ILE A 593 6.53 0.49 -26.44
C ILE A 593 8.04 0.62 -26.24
N PRO A 594 8.77 1.40 -27.07
CA PRO A 594 10.20 1.60 -26.87
C PRO A 594 10.51 2.20 -25.48
N PRO A 595 11.57 1.76 -24.79
CA PRO A 595 11.91 2.24 -23.44
C PRO A 595 11.96 3.77 -23.31
N LEU A 596 12.51 4.47 -24.31
CA LEU A 596 12.56 5.94 -24.34
C LEU A 596 11.17 6.58 -24.27
N GLU A 597 10.18 6.03 -24.98
CA GLU A 597 8.80 6.51 -24.94
C GLU A 597 8.14 6.19 -23.61
N VAL A 598 8.43 5.03 -23.01
CA VAL A 598 7.95 4.68 -21.67
C VAL A 598 8.47 5.68 -20.61
N LEU A 599 9.75 6.05 -20.68
CA LEU A 599 10.30 7.07 -19.78
C LEU A 599 9.66 8.44 -20.01
N ARG A 600 9.34 8.80 -21.26
CA ARG A 600 8.60 10.04 -21.58
C ARG A 600 7.19 10.03 -20.99
N ILE A 601 6.47 8.90 -21.14
CA ILE A 601 5.15 8.67 -20.53
C ILE A 601 5.21 8.94 -19.02
N ALA A 602 6.21 8.37 -18.33
CA ALA A 602 6.38 8.49 -16.88
C ALA A 602 6.98 9.82 -16.39
N THR A 603 7.27 10.77 -17.28
CA THR A 603 7.90 12.05 -16.94
C THR A 603 7.20 13.23 -17.65
N SER A 604 7.71 13.68 -18.79
CA SER A 604 7.24 14.89 -19.47
C SER A 604 5.78 14.78 -19.93
N THR A 605 5.35 13.63 -20.45
CA THR A 605 3.95 13.43 -20.87
C THR A 605 3.00 13.55 -19.68
N SER A 606 3.34 12.95 -18.55
CA SER A 606 2.53 13.06 -17.32
C SER A 606 2.46 14.50 -16.81
N ALA A 607 3.58 15.23 -16.85
CA ALA A 607 3.60 16.66 -16.53
C ALA A 607 2.73 17.48 -17.51
N GLU A 608 2.78 17.20 -18.82
CA GLU A 608 1.96 17.86 -19.84
C GLU A 608 0.46 17.59 -19.66
N VAL A 609 0.07 16.33 -19.42
CA VAL A 609 -1.33 15.94 -19.15
C VAL A 609 -1.89 16.71 -17.95
N MET A 610 -1.05 16.93 -16.93
CA MET A 610 -1.42 17.70 -15.74
C MET A 610 -1.18 19.21 -15.86
N ARG A 611 -0.86 19.71 -17.06
CA ARG A 611 -0.61 21.13 -17.35
C ARG A 611 0.52 21.74 -16.51
N ARG A 612 1.59 20.96 -16.34
CA ARG A 612 2.81 21.25 -15.57
C ARG A 612 4.10 21.11 -16.42
N GLY A 613 3.99 20.81 -17.71
CA GLY A 613 5.14 20.56 -18.60
C GLY A 613 6.07 21.76 -18.86
N GLU A 614 5.65 22.97 -18.51
CA GLU A 614 6.53 24.17 -18.57
C GLU A 614 7.52 24.24 -17.39
N GLU A 615 7.26 23.50 -16.30
CA GLU A 615 8.05 23.56 -15.07
C GLU A 615 8.69 22.21 -14.69
N TYR A 616 8.10 21.09 -15.11
CA TYR A 616 8.46 19.74 -14.66
C TYR A 616 8.70 18.75 -15.82
N GLY A 617 9.28 17.60 -15.48
CA GLY A 617 9.38 16.44 -16.38
C GLY A 617 10.53 16.51 -17.38
N ARG A 618 11.48 17.45 -17.23
CA ARG A 618 12.62 17.64 -18.13
C ARG A 618 13.88 18.02 -17.37
N ILE A 619 15.04 17.74 -17.97
CA ILE A 619 16.33 18.29 -17.51
C ILE A 619 16.71 19.44 -18.44
N ALA A 620 16.28 20.65 -18.07
CA ALA A 620 16.58 21.86 -18.82
C ALA A 620 16.64 23.09 -17.90
N PRO A 621 17.41 24.14 -18.25
CA PRO A 621 17.45 25.38 -17.46
C PRO A 621 16.05 25.94 -17.17
N GLY A 622 15.83 26.35 -15.92
CA GLY A 622 14.57 26.90 -15.43
C GLY A 622 13.59 25.85 -14.87
N TYR A 623 13.72 24.58 -15.25
CA TYR A 623 12.86 23.50 -14.74
C TYR A 623 13.15 23.21 -13.26
N VAL A 624 12.14 22.71 -12.55
CA VAL A 624 12.29 22.24 -11.17
C VAL A 624 13.23 21.04 -11.15
N ALA A 625 14.15 21.02 -10.19
CA ALA A 625 15.12 19.95 -10.00
C ALA A 625 14.50 18.72 -9.32
N ASP A 626 13.45 18.17 -9.92
CA ASP A 626 12.96 16.85 -9.58
C ASP A 626 13.73 15.85 -10.44
N LEU A 627 14.74 15.20 -9.85
CA LEU A 627 15.73 14.39 -10.57
C LEU A 627 15.99 13.09 -9.84
N ILE A 628 16.36 12.05 -10.59
CA ILE A 628 16.78 10.76 -10.04
C ILE A 628 18.08 10.31 -10.66
N LEU A 629 18.96 9.77 -9.81
CA LEU A 629 20.22 9.16 -10.22
C LEU A 629 20.10 7.64 -10.13
N ILE A 630 20.40 6.94 -11.21
CA ILE A 630 20.15 5.50 -11.38
C ILE A 630 21.46 4.76 -11.69
N ASP A 631 21.68 3.65 -10.98
CA ASP A 631 22.73 2.67 -11.28
C ASP A 631 22.29 1.72 -12.41
N GLY A 632 22.55 2.12 -13.65
CA GLY A 632 22.21 1.38 -14.86
C GLY A 632 21.75 2.31 -15.97
N ASP A 633 21.05 1.76 -16.97
CA ASP A 633 20.52 2.55 -18.09
C ASP A 633 19.10 2.08 -18.47
N PRO A 634 18.04 2.77 -18.01
CA PRO A 634 16.66 2.38 -18.29
C PRO A 634 16.26 2.57 -19.76
N THR A 635 17.06 3.27 -20.57
CA THR A 635 16.84 3.38 -22.02
C THR A 635 17.22 2.10 -22.76
N ILE A 636 18.08 1.27 -22.15
CA ILE A 636 18.55 -0.01 -22.68
C ILE A 636 17.82 -1.17 -21.98
N ASN A 637 17.71 -1.11 -20.66
CA ASN A 637 17.09 -2.14 -19.83
C ASN A 637 16.15 -1.49 -18.82
N MET A 638 14.84 -1.53 -19.08
CA MET A 638 13.84 -0.87 -18.21
C MET A 638 13.94 -1.30 -16.74
N ALA A 639 14.33 -2.55 -16.44
CA ALA A 639 14.49 -3.01 -15.06
C ALA A 639 15.55 -2.23 -14.25
N ASP A 640 16.47 -1.51 -14.90
CA ASP A 640 17.44 -0.65 -14.23
C ASP A 640 16.75 0.55 -13.53
N ILE A 641 15.51 0.91 -13.90
CA ILE A 641 14.73 1.98 -13.23
C ILE A 641 14.54 1.73 -11.72
N ARG A 642 14.69 0.48 -11.27
CA ARG A 642 14.59 0.06 -9.85
C ARG A 642 15.83 0.36 -9.03
N ARG A 643 16.93 0.79 -9.65
CA ARG A 643 18.24 1.01 -9.02
C ARG A 643 18.50 2.50 -8.78
N VAL A 644 17.51 3.20 -8.27
CA VAL A 644 17.66 4.58 -7.83
C VAL A 644 18.66 4.63 -6.68
N LYS A 645 19.61 5.56 -6.76
CA LYS A 645 20.62 5.85 -5.71
C LYS A 645 20.30 7.15 -4.97
N THR A 646 19.87 8.15 -5.73
CA THR A 646 19.54 9.46 -5.17
C THR A 646 18.28 9.99 -5.83
N THR A 647 17.38 10.50 -5.00
CA THR A 647 16.20 11.23 -5.45
C THR A 647 16.31 12.68 -5.00
N ILE A 648 16.09 13.60 -5.92
CA ILE A 648 16.04 15.03 -5.69
C ILE A 648 14.60 15.46 -5.95
N ARG A 649 13.99 16.13 -4.98
CA ARG A 649 12.67 16.76 -5.10
C ARG A 649 12.84 18.25 -4.84
N GLY A 650 13.03 19.03 -5.90
CA GLY A 650 13.34 20.45 -5.81
C GLY A 650 14.64 20.69 -5.02
N ASP A 651 14.52 21.22 -3.81
CA ASP A 651 15.63 21.58 -2.92
C ASP A 651 15.97 20.49 -1.89
N ARG A 652 15.44 19.28 -2.04
CA ARG A 652 15.62 18.17 -1.08
C ARG A 652 16.24 16.96 -1.74
N LEU A 653 17.33 16.47 -1.17
CA LEU A 653 18.04 15.26 -1.56
C LEU A 653 17.74 14.12 -0.59
N TYR A 654 17.57 12.93 -1.16
CA TYR A 654 17.29 11.69 -0.44
C TYR A 654 18.21 10.57 -0.94
N ASP A 655 18.77 9.82 0.00
CA ASP A 655 19.46 8.55 -0.27
C ASP A 655 18.43 7.42 -0.32
N ALA A 656 18.33 6.75 -1.47
CA ALA A 656 17.28 5.76 -1.71
C ALA A 656 17.40 4.53 -0.78
N ASP A 657 18.63 4.08 -0.51
CA ASP A 657 18.89 2.91 0.33
C ASP A 657 18.50 3.21 1.79
N ALA A 658 18.80 4.42 2.29
CA ALA A 658 18.38 4.89 3.60
C ALA A 658 16.86 4.98 3.74
N LEU A 659 16.16 5.46 2.69
CA LEU A 659 14.69 5.48 2.68
C LEU A 659 14.11 4.06 2.70
N PHE A 660 14.63 3.13 1.90
CA PHE A 660 14.19 1.72 1.93
C PHE A 660 14.39 1.10 3.32
N HIS A 661 15.54 1.34 3.94
CA HIS A 661 15.80 0.86 5.30
C HIS A 661 14.82 1.44 6.34
N ALA A 662 14.41 2.70 6.19
CA ALA A 662 13.45 3.35 7.08
C ALA A 662 12.04 2.75 7.00
N VAL A 663 11.74 2.00 5.94
CA VAL A 663 10.49 1.25 5.73
C VAL A 663 10.69 -0.26 5.73
N SER A 664 11.75 -0.76 6.37
CA SER A 664 12.04 -2.20 6.50
C SER A 664 12.15 -2.96 5.16
N VAL A 665 12.46 -2.25 4.07
CA VAL A 665 12.71 -2.82 2.74
C VAL A 665 14.21 -2.90 2.52
N LYS A 666 14.69 -4.03 1.99
CA LYS A 666 16.10 -4.14 1.58
C LYS A 666 16.35 -3.29 0.33
N PRO A 667 17.46 -2.53 0.27
CA PRO A 667 17.87 -1.84 -0.94
C PRO A 667 17.94 -2.73 -2.18
N THR A 668 17.82 -2.12 -3.36
CA THR A 668 18.06 -2.84 -4.63
C THR A 668 19.55 -3.17 -4.74
N ALA A 669 19.87 -4.43 -5.08
CA ALA A 669 21.26 -4.85 -5.23
C ALA A 669 22.00 -4.05 -6.31
N THR A 670 23.22 -3.59 -6.00
CA THR A 670 24.16 -3.01 -6.96
C THR A 670 24.72 -4.08 -7.88
N ARG A 671 25.11 -3.70 -9.10
CA ARG A 671 25.81 -4.62 -10.02
C ARG A 671 27.29 -4.76 -9.73
#